data_AF-A0A6G7J9C0-F1
#
_entry.id   AF-A0A6G7J9C0-F1
#
_cell.length_a   1.000
_cell.length_b   1.000
_cell.length_c   1.000
_cell.angle_alpha   90.00
_cell.angle_beta   90.00
_cell.angle_gamma   90.00
#
_symmetry.space_group_name_H-M   'P 1'
#
loop_
_entity.id
_entity.type
_entity.pdbx_description
1 polymer ?
#
loop_
_entity_poly.entity_id
_entity_poly.type
_entity_poly.pdbx_seq_one_letter_code
_entity_poly.pdbx_strand_id
1 'polypeptide(L)'
;MTAQNPNFHIYLSLGQSNMEGSAQIEAQDTVDVNDRFKVLAAVDCPDLNREKGKWYTAIPPLCRCKTGLSPADYFGRTLVEKLPDSITVGIINVAVGGCKIELFDKDNYQAYVSKAPDWLKNMVAEYDGNPYARLVEMAKIAQKDGVIKGILLHQGESNTGDTLWPKKVKTVYDNLLKDLNLEASKTPLLAGEMVHADQGGICASMNEIVATLPETIPNAHVVSSKGVPDAKDNLHFNAEGYRMLGRRYAIKLLNVLRNQANDPIVEKHAPEGFDKMRNGIPQGRIDSITYKSKTVGTERKAMIYLPPGYSKSKRYPVLYLLHGIGGDEKEWLTQGTPQVIFDNLYADGKLEPMIVVMPNGRAMKNDRAEGNIFSKDKVEAFATFEQDLLNDLIPYVEKNFKVYKDREHRAISGLSMGGGQTLNFGLGNLDTFAWVGAFSSAPNTKAPQELLPYPEKAKSLELLWISCGDADGLMPFSSRTSEYLRDHDVPHIFYVEPGGHDFKVWKNDLYMFSQMLFKPVNNDVLNKYSVLGLPASTNIRNKQYPQILPDSRVVFKTKAPEAKQVQIDLGKKYDMEIDDEGFWTVTTDSITEGFHYYSLILDGVAVADPASETFYGMGRMASGIEIPFKGDGYYSLKDVPHGDIRIKKYFSNASQSWREMYVYTPPGYEESDQAYPVLYLLHGGGEDQRGWATQGKTNLILDNLIAENKAAPMIIAMLDGNVSTGGVAGFNQNALMAFENELKQGAIPYVEQTYRVKTDASNRALAGLSMGGLQTLHAGVHNTDMFSHLGVFSSGWFANNDELSGPQYEFMQNNVAKINGNLSNFFISMGGPEDIAYKNCQVMMKKFDDMGITYQYSEYPGGHTWPVWRHDLYKFAQLLFK
;
A
#
# COMPACT_ATOMS: atom_id res chain seq x y z
N MET A 1 18.38 -41.04 -2.33
CA MET A 1 17.51 -40.15 -3.14
C MET A 1 17.83 -38.75 -2.67
N THR A 2 18.48 -37.95 -3.51
CA THR A 2 18.69 -36.52 -3.22
C THR A 2 17.31 -35.86 -3.15
N ALA A 3 17.04 -35.14 -2.05
CA ALA A 3 15.81 -34.35 -1.95
C ALA A 3 15.80 -33.30 -3.06
N GLN A 4 14.64 -33.08 -3.69
CA GLN A 4 14.46 -32.02 -4.68
C GLN A 4 14.97 -30.68 -4.14
N ASN A 5 15.71 -29.91 -4.93
CA ASN A 5 16.06 -28.55 -4.53
C ASN A 5 14.82 -27.67 -4.66
N PRO A 6 14.22 -27.19 -3.55
CA PRO A 6 13.02 -26.36 -3.62
C PRO A 6 13.28 -25.02 -4.32
N ASN A 7 14.54 -24.58 -4.39
CA ASN A 7 14.95 -23.32 -5.02
C ASN A 7 15.27 -23.48 -6.51
N PHE A 8 15.12 -24.68 -7.09
CA PHE A 8 15.21 -24.86 -8.54
C PHE A 8 13.80 -25.00 -9.13
N HIS A 9 13.27 -23.89 -9.63
CA HIS A 9 11.93 -23.80 -10.18
C HIS A 9 11.92 -24.21 -11.65
N ILE A 10 11.20 -25.27 -12.00
CA ILE A 10 11.14 -25.83 -13.35
C ILE A 10 9.79 -25.51 -13.99
N TYR A 11 9.83 -25.14 -15.27
CA TYR A 11 8.64 -24.85 -16.06
C TYR A 11 8.65 -25.71 -17.33
N LEU A 12 7.47 -26.24 -17.66
CA LEU A 12 7.27 -27.03 -18.87
C LEU A 12 6.65 -26.13 -19.94
N SER A 13 7.20 -26.13 -21.15
CA SER A 13 6.64 -25.40 -22.29
C SER A 13 6.25 -26.37 -23.39
N LEU A 14 5.03 -26.22 -23.89
CA LEU A 14 4.54 -26.96 -25.04
C LEU A 14 3.70 -26.08 -25.97
N GLY A 15 3.60 -26.49 -27.22
CA GLY A 15 2.81 -25.76 -28.20
C GLY A 15 3.26 -25.99 -29.63
N GLN A 16 2.94 -25.02 -30.48
CA GLN A 16 3.28 -25.07 -31.90
C GLN A 16 4.26 -23.96 -32.30
N SER A 17 4.14 -23.38 -33.49
CA SER A 17 5.19 -22.57 -34.12
C SER A 17 5.65 -21.36 -33.28
N ASN A 18 4.74 -20.69 -32.57
CA ASN A 18 5.12 -19.60 -31.67
C ASN A 18 5.87 -20.07 -30.40
N MET A 19 5.53 -21.22 -29.81
CA MET A 19 6.30 -21.78 -28.68
C MET A 19 7.63 -22.39 -29.13
N GLU A 20 7.65 -23.00 -30.31
CA GLU A 20 8.85 -23.57 -30.93
C GLU A 20 9.90 -22.50 -31.23
N GLY A 21 9.43 -21.32 -31.59
CA GLY A 21 10.23 -20.12 -31.85
C GLY A 21 10.52 -19.98 -33.33
N SER A 22 9.78 -19.12 -34.03
CA SER A 22 9.93 -18.87 -35.47
C SER A 22 10.72 -17.60 -35.80
N ALA A 23 10.98 -16.74 -34.81
CA ALA A 23 11.65 -15.46 -35.01
C ALA A 23 13.17 -15.64 -35.03
N GLN A 24 13.82 -14.81 -35.83
CA GLN A 24 15.28 -14.76 -35.86
C GLN A 24 15.84 -14.34 -34.49
N ILE A 25 16.85 -15.06 -34.02
CA ILE A 25 17.62 -14.70 -32.83
C ILE A 25 18.49 -13.47 -33.17
N GLU A 26 18.39 -12.41 -32.37
CA GLU A 26 19.20 -11.20 -32.51
C GLU A 26 20.36 -11.20 -31.51
N ALA A 27 21.35 -10.31 -31.70
CA ALA A 27 22.55 -10.28 -30.86
C ALA A 27 22.23 -10.16 -29.37
N GLN A 28 21.25 -9.31 -29.02
CA GLN A 28 20.81 -9.09 -27.63
C GLN A 28 20.23 -10.35 -26.96
N ASP A 29 19.74 -11.30 -27.75
CA ASP A 29 19.16 -12.54 -27.22
C ASP A 29 20.24 -13.56 -26.84
N THR A 30 21.50 -13.32 -27.16
CA THR A 30 22.60 -14.26 -26.88
C THR A 30 23.59 -13.77 -25.82
N VAL A 31 23.52 -12.49 -25.47
CA VAL A 31 24.37 -11.86 -24.46
C VAL A 31 23.68 -11.80 -23.10
N ASP A 32 24.47 -11.70 -22.03
CA ASP A 32 24.04 -11.46 -20.66
C ASP A 32 22.97 -12.43 -20.13
N VAL A 33 22.97 -13.68 -20.63
CA VAL A 33 22.08 -14.72 -20.15
C VAL A 33 22.56 -15.19 -18.78
N ASN A 34 21.83 -14.81 -17.74
CA ASN A 34 22.13 -15.16 -16.37
C ASN A 34 22.27 -16.68 -16.20
N ASP A 35 23.30 -17.11 -15.49
CA ASP A 35 23.62 -18.53 -15.30
C ASP A 35 22.56 -19.26 -14.46
N ARG A 36 21.73 -18.56 -13.69
CA ARG A 36 20.55 -19.11 -12.99
C ARG A 36 19.42 -19.50 -13.94
N PHE A 37 19.43 -19.07 -15.21
CA PHE A 37 18.45 -19.50 -16.20
C PHE A 37 18.98 -20.71 -16.98
N LYS A 38 18.33 -21.87 -16.78
CA LYS A 38 18.74 -23.17 -17.32
C LYS A 38 17.71 -23.74 -18.29
N VAL A 39 18.18 -24.46 -19.30
CA VAL A 39 17.36 -25.26 -20.22
C VAL A 39 17.77 -26.73 -20.12
N LEU A 40 16.79 -27.63 -20.01
CA LEU A 40 17.03 -29.06 -20.14
C LEU A 40 16.84 -29.45 -21.60
N ALA A 41 17.90 -29.90 -22.26
CA ALA A 41 17.85 -30.21 -23.67
C ALA A 41 16.89 -31.38 -23.94
N ALA A 42 15.83 -31.11 -24.73
CA ALA A 42 14.84 -32.12 -25.07
C ALA A 42 15.26 -33.00 -26.24
N VAL A 43 16.29 -32.63 -27.01
CA VAL A 43 16.87 -33.38 -28.14
C VAL A 43 18.39 -33.24 -28.11
N ASP A 44 19.10 -34.12 -28.81
CA ASP A 44 20.54 -33.98 -29.02
C ASP A 44 20.83 -32.86 -30.03
N CYS A 45 21.65 -31.89 -29.64
CA CYS A 45 22.11 -30.80 -30.49
C CYS A 45 23.65 -30.72 -30.52
N PRO A 46 24.31 -31.53 -31.36
CA PRO A 46 25.76 -31.53 -31.50
C PRO A 46 26.34 -30.14 -31.82
N ASP A 47 25.66 -29.37 -32.67
CA ASP A 47 26.09 -28.02 -33.08
C ASP A 47 26.12 -27.01 -31.93
N LEU A 48 25.31 -27.25 -30.89
CA LEU A 48 25.25 -26.43 -29.67
C LEU A 48 25.97 -27.08 -28.49
N ASN A 49 26.63 -28.23 -28.71
CA ASN A 49 27.22 -29.08 -27.69
C ASN A 49 26.23 -29.44 -26.56
N ARG A 50 24.98 -29.73 -26.92
CA ARG A 50 23.93 -30.15 -25.97
C ARG A 50 23.52 -31.59 -26.20
N GLU A 51 23.49 -32.39 -25.14
CA GLU A 51 22.97 -33.76 -25.14
C GLU A 51 21.60 -33.80 -24.45
N LYS A 52 20.70 -34.64 -24.96
CA LYS A 52 19.35 -34.83 -24.41
C LYS A 52 19.41 -35.18 -22.92
N GLY A 53 18.58 -34.52 -22.12
CA GLY A 53 18.45 -34.78 -20.68
C GLY A 53 19.54 -34.13 -19.82
N LYS A 54 20.35 -33.21 -20.35
CA LYS A 54 21.32 -32.41 -19.59
C LYS A 54 20.94 -30.93 -19.53
N TRP A 55 21.31 -30.28 -18.42
CA TRP A 55 21.08 -28.85 -18.16
C TRP A 55 22.19 -27.98 -18.77
N TYR A 56 21.79 -26.87 -19.39
CA TYR A 56 22.69 -25.85 -19.95
C TYR A 56 22.18 -24.45 -19.56
N THR A 57 23.04 -23.43 -19.61
CA THR A 57 22.54 -22.04 -19.59
C THR A 57 21.62 -21.83 -20.79
N ALA A 58 20.44 -21.25 -20.54
CA ALA A 58 19.35 -21.12 -21.50
C ALA A 58 19.59 -20.00 -22.54
N ILE A 59 20.65 -20.18 -23.33
CA ILE A 59 20.93 -19.36 -24.52
C ILE A 59 20.09 -19.92 -25.68
N PRO A 60 19.30 -19.11 -26.40
CA PRO A 60 18.52 -19.59 -27.54
C PRO A 60 19.40 -20.25 -28.62
N PRO A 61 18.87 -21.24 -29.36
CA PRO A 61 17.49 -21.73 -29.31
C PRO A 61 17.22 -22.68 -28.12
N LEU A 62 15.99 -22.65 -27.60
CA LEU A 62 15.59 -23.46 -26.43
C LEU A 62 14.79 -24.73 -26.77
N CYS A 63 14.16 -24.79 -27.95
CA CYS A 63 13.28 -25.91 -28.34
C CYS A 63 14.08 -27.02 -29.04
N ARG A 64 14.62 -26.75 -30.24
CA ARG A 64 15.44 -27.69 -31.03
C ARG A 64 16.63 -26.98 -31.65
N CYS A 65 17.54 -27.74 -32.25
CA CYS A 65 18.87 -27.23 -32.63
C CYS A 65 18.86 -26.12 -33.68
N LYS A 66 17.77 -26.02 -34.47
CA LYS A 66 17.65 -25.10 -35.60
C LYS A 66 16.39 -24.22 -35.52
N THR A 67 15.79 -24.10 -34.33
CA THR A 67 14.66 -23.19 -34.11
C THR A 67 15.14 -21.77 -33.81
N GLY A 68 14.21 -20.82 -33.75
CA GLY A 68 14.46 -19.43 -33.45
C GLY A 68 14.22 -19.05 -31.98
N LEU A 69 13.99 -17.76 -31.75
CA LEU A 69 13.64 -17.20 -30.45
C LEU A 69 12.21 -17.60 -30.05
N SER A 70 12.00 -17.96 -28.79
CA SER A 70 10.72 -18.38 -28.22
C SER A 70 10.28 -17.44 -27.10
N PRO A 71 8.99 -17.29 -26.79
CA PRO A 71 8.53 -16.63 -25.56
C PRO A 71 9.17 -17.21 -24.29
N ALA A 72 9.57 -18.49 -24.32
CA ALA A 72 10.25 -19.16 -23.22
C ALA A 72 11.59 -18.48 -22.84
N ASP A 73 12.26 -17.84 -23.79
CA ASP A 73 13.55 -17.16 -23.59
C ASP A 73 13.42 -15.99 -22.60
N TYR A 74 12.47 -15.09 -22.84
CA TYR A 74 12.27 -13.91 -22.00
C TYR A 74 11.37 -14.19 -20.80
N PHE A 75 10.58 -15.26 -20.84
CA PHE A 75 9.91 -15.78 -19.64
C PHE A 75 10.93 -16.11 -18.54
N GLY A 76 11.94 -16.93 -18.85
CA GLY A 76 12.92 -17.34 -17.85
C GLY A 76 13.82 -16.21 -17.38
N ARG A 77 14.27 -15.33 -18.30
CA ARG A 77 15.06 -14.14 -17.95
C ARG A 77 14.34 -13.23 -16.97
N THR A 78 13.08 -12.91 -17.26
CA THR A 78 12.28 -12.05 -16.39
C THR A 78 12.00 -12.70 -15.03
N LEU A 79 11.82 -14.03 -14.98
CA LEU A 79 11.75 -14.71 -13.68
C LEU A 79 13.05 -14.61 -12.90
N VAL A 80 14.20 -14.78 -13.54
CA VAL A 80 15.50 -14.67 -12.87
C VAL A 80 15.76 -13.25 -12.36
N GLU A 81 15.34 -12.23 -13.08
CA GLU A 81 15.40 -10.81 -12.65
C GLU A 81 14.49 -10.50 -11.46
N LYS A 82 13.32 -11.13 -11.38
CA LYS A 82 12.26 -10.78 -10.41
C LYS A 82 12.21 -11.72 -9.20
N LEU A 83 12.79 -12.91 -9.27
CA LEU A 83 12.87 -13.88 -8.18
C LEU A 83 14.17 -13.68 -7.38
N PRO A 84 14.19 -14.03 -6.07
CA PRO A 84 15.40 -13.95 -5.25
C PRO A 84 16.59 -14.63 -5.90
N ASP A 85 17.80 -14.12 -5.65
CA ASP A 85 19.04 -14.67 -6.22
C ASP A 85 19.32 -16.12 -5.82
N SER A 86 18.68 -16.61 -4.76
CA SER A 86 18.72 -18.00 -4.35
C SER A 86 17.97 -18.94 -5.30
N ILE A 87 17.12 -18.43 -6.19
CA ILE A 87 16.26 -19.22 -7.08
C ILE A 87 16.92 -19.42 -8.44
N THR A 88 17.03 -20.68 -8.87
CA THR A 88 17.38 -21.08 -10.24
C THR A 88 16.10 -21.37 -11.02
N VAL A 89 16.04 -20.96 -12.28
CA VAL A 89 14.88 -21.16 -13.17
C VAL A 89 15.25 -22.13 -14.28
N GLY A 90 14.51 -23.22 -14.41
CA GLY A 90 14.68 -24.25 -15.42
C GLY A 90 13.53 -24.26 -16.41
N ILE A 91 13.81 -24.41 -17.71
CA ILE A 91 12.79 -24.55 -18.76
C ILE A 91 13.00 -25.86 -19.52
N ILE A 92 11.90 -26.52 -19.86
CA ILE A 92 11.85 -27.67 -20.77
C ILE A 92 10.91 -27.28 -21.90
N ASN A 93 11.43 -27.06 -23.11
CA ASN A 93 10.61 -26.63 -24.24
C ASN A 93 10.46 -27.78 -25.26
N VAL A 94 9.24 -28.29 -25.40
CA VAL A 94 8.88 -29.30 -26.40
C VAL A 94 7.69 -28.79 -27.20
N ALA A 95 7.98 -28.24 -28.38
CA ALA A 95 6.99 -27.71 -29.31
C ALA A 95 7.28 -28.18 -30.74
N VAL A 96 6.24 -28.20 -31.57
CA VAL A 96 6.30 -28.61 -32.99
C VAL A 96 5.50 -27.64 -33.85
N GLY A 97 6.17 -26.93 -34.75
CA GLY A 97 5.53 -25.98 -35.66
C GLY A 97 4.40 -26.61 -36.49
N GLY A 98 3.28 -25.90 -36.61
CA GLY A 98 2.13 -26.33 -37.43
C GLY A 98 1.37 -27.57 -36.94
N CYS A 99 1.60 -28.02 -35.70
CA CYS A 99 0.84 -29.12 -35.11
C CYS A 99 -0.47 -28.64 -34.47
N LYS A 100 -1.48 -29.51 -34.47
CA LYS A 100 -2.64 -29.36 -33.59
C LYS A 100 -2.36 -29.91 -32.18
N ILE A 101 -3.13 -29.49 -31.18
CA ILE A 101 -3.00 -29.94 -29.79
C ILE A 101 -3.09 -31.48 -29.64
N GLU A 102 -3.78 -32.16 -30.56
CA GLU A 102 -3.89 -33.62 -30.63
C GLU A 102 -2.54 -34.34 -30.73
N LEU A 103 -1.47 -33.68 -31.20
CA LEU A 103 -0.12 -34.24 -31.18
C LEU A 103 0.38 -34.50 -29.75
N PHE A 104 -0.12 -33.74 -28.78
CA PHE A 104 0.19 -33.89 -27.36
C PHE A 104 -0.84 -34.76 -26.61
N ASP A 105 -1.83 -35.33 -27.30
CA ASP A 105 -2.74 -36.29 -26.69
C ASP A 105 -2.01 -37.63 -26.49
N LYS A 106 -1.86 -38.03 -25.21
CA LYS A 106 -1.17 -39.24 -24.79
C LYS A 106 -1.63 -40.50 -25.52
N ASP A 107 -2.93 -40.65 -25.73
CA ASP A 107 -3.54 -41.88 -26.22
C ASP A 107 -3.83 -41.81 -27.73
N ASN A 108 -4.04 -40.60 -28.28
CA ASN A 108 -4.53 -40.43 -29.66
C ASN A 108 -3.51 -39.83 -30.64
N TYR A 109 -2.30 -39.45 -30.21
CA TYR A 109 -1.32 -38.78 -31.08
C TYR A 109 -0.97 -39.59 -32.35
N GLN A 110 -0.91 -40.91 -32.28
CA GLN A 110 -0.51 -41.76 -33.42
C GLN A 110 -1.46 -41.63 -34.62
N ALA A 111 -2.76 -41.48 -34.36
CA ALA A 111 -3.77 -41.28 -35.38
C ALA A 111 -3.65 -39.90 -36.06
N TYR A 112 -3.12 -38.91 -35.34
CA TYR A 112 -2.79 -37.60 -35.89
C TYR A 112 -1.50 -37.66 -36.72
N VAL A 113 -0.43 -38.27 -36.19
CA VAL A 113 0.88 -38.38 -36.86
C VAL A 113 0.79 -39.18 -38.16
N SER A 114 -0.01 -40.25 -38.22
CA SER A 114 -0.11 -41.07 -39.44
C SER A 114 -0.64 -40.28 -40.66
N LYS A 115 -1.51 -39.29 -40.41
CA LYS A 115 -2.13 -38.41 -41.42
C LYS A 115 -1.34 -37.12 -41.67
N ALA A 116 -0.27 -36.89 -40.91
CA ALA A 116 0.53 -35.68 -41.03
C ALA A 116 1.40 -35.68 -42.30
N PRO A 117 1.73 -34.48 -42.84
CA PRO A 117 2.71 -34.36 -43.91
C PRO A 117 4.12 -34.73 -43.43
N ASP A 118 4.99 -35.13 -44.37
CA ASP A 118 6.32 -35.65 -44.05
C ASP A 118 7.20 -34.64 -43.30
N TRP A 119 7.06 -33.34 -43.57
CA TRP A 119 7.80 -32.31 -42.85
C TRP A 119 7.47 -32.30 -41.35
N LEU A 120 6.20 -32.53 -40.97
CA LEU A 120 5.78 -32.61 -39.56
C LEU A 120 6.28 -33.91 -38.95
N LYS A 121 6.16 -35.03 -39.67
CA LYS A 121 6.67 -36.35 -39.22
C LYS A 121 8.17 -36.30 -38.93
N ASN A 122 8.95 -35.59 -39.74
CA ASN A 122 10.38 -35.41 -39.53
C ASN A 122 10.67 -34.63 -38.24
N MET A 123 9.93 -33.56 -37.95
CA MET A 123 10.07 -32.82 -36.69
C MET A 123 9.68 -33.67 -35.48
N VAL A 124 8.61 -34.45 -35.61
CA VAL A 124 8.11 -35.35 -34.56
C VAL A 124 9.09 -36.51 -34.30
N ALA A 125 9.83 -36.96 -35.31
CA ALA A 125 10.84 -38.01 -35.19
C ALA A 125 12.02 -37.60 -34.27
N GLU A 126 12.34 -36.31 -34.18
CA GLU A 126 13.37 -35.81 -33.23
C GLU A 126 12.97 -36.04 -31.76
N TYR A 127 11.67 -36.20 -31.50
CA TYR A 127 11.09 -36.56 -30.21
C TYR A 127 10.69 -38.04 -30.13
N ASP A 128 11.39 -38.93 -30.85
CA ASP A 128 11.11 -40.37 -30.96
C ASP A 128 9.67 -40.69 -31.42
N GLY A 129 9.07 -39.78 -32.17
CA GLY A 129 7.70 -39.93 -32.66
C GLY A 129 6.62 -39.48 -31.67
N ASN A 130 6.96 -39.08 -30.44
CA ASN A 130 5.99 -38.75 -29.39
C ASN A 130 6.44 -37.55 -28.53
N PRO A 131 6.06 -36.31 -28.91
CA PRO A 131 6.42 -35.10 -28.17
C PRO A 131 5.86 -35.07 -26.74
N TYR A 132 4.66 -35.60 -26.50
CA TYR A 132 4.11 -35.71 -25.14
C TYR A 132 4.99 -36.60 -24.24
N ALA A 133 5.35 -37.79 -24.72
CA ALA A 133 6.21 -38.70 -23.98
C ALA A 133 7.60 -38.11 -23.74
N ARG A 134 8.15 -37.36 -24.72
CA ARG A 134 9.42 -36.66 -24.54
C ARG A 134 9.32 -35.58 -23.45
N LEU A 135 8.25 -34.79 -23.42
CA LEU A 135 8.06 -33.78 -22.38
C LEU A 135 7.98 -34.43 -20.99
N VAL A 136 7.26 -35.55 -20.86
CA VAL A 136 7.18 -36.32 -19.61
C VAL A 136 8.53 -36.94 -19.22
N GLU A 137 9.28 -37.48 -20.18
CA GLU A 137 10.64 -38.02 -19.97
C GLU A 137 11.56 -36.95 -19.38
N MET A 138 11.61 -35.78 -20.01
CA MET A 138 12.44 -34.65 -19.57
C MET A 138 11.98 -34.10 -18.22
N ALA A 139 10.68 -33.95 -18.01
CA ALA A 139 10.12 -33.50 -16.73
C ALA A 139 10.47 -34.45 -15.57
N LYS A 140 10.46 -35.77 -15.79
CA LYS A 140 10.88 -36.76 -14.77
C LYS A 140 12.38 -36.71 -14.47
N ILE A 141 13.22 -36.35 -15.46
CA ILE A 141 14.63 -36.07 -15.21
C ILE A 141 14.76 -34.81 -14.35
N ALA A 142 14.10 -33.73 -14.75
CA ALA A 142 14.15 -32.44 -14.07
C ALA A 142 13.63 -32.50 -12.61
N GLN A 143 12.60 -33.32 -12.34
CA GLN A 143 12.08 -33.55 -10.98
C GLN A 143 13.09 -34.20 -10.02
N LYS A 144 14.24 -34.68 -10.50
CA LYS A 144 15.34 -35.14 -9.64
C LYS A 144 16.16 -33.95 -9.11
N ASP A 145 16.14 -32.83 -9.81
CA ASP A 145 16.95 -31.65 -9.54
C ASP A 145 16.14 -30.54 -8.86
N GLY A 146 14.87 -30.34 -9.26
CA GLY A 146 14.04 -29.24 -8.79
C GLY A 146 12.54 -29.55 -8.72
N VAL A 147 11.74 -28.49 -8.61
CA VAL A 147 10.27 -28.56 -8.46
C VAL A 147 9.59 -27.92 -9.67
N ILE A 148 8.62 -28.62 -10.27
CA ILE A 148 7.81 -28.07 -11.36
C ILE A 148 6.81 -27.06 -10.79
N LYS A 149 6.85 -25.82 -11.29
CA LYS A 149 6.09 -24.67 -10.77
C LYS A 149 5.04 -24.12 -11.73
N GLY A 150 4.95 -24.65 -12.96
CA GLY A 150 3.94 -24.23 -13.92
C GLY A 150 4.17 -24.81 -15.32
N ILE A 151 3.16 -24.64 -16.17
CA ILE A 151 3.15 -25.10 -17.56
C ILE A 151 2.80 -23.92 -18.47
N LEU A 152 3.56 -23.71 -19.54
CA LEU A 152 3.33 -22.70 -20.57
C LEU A 152 2.81 -23.39 -21.83
N LEU A 153 1.72 -22.87 -22.37
CA LEU A 153 1.08 -23.33 -23.58
C LEU A 153 0.96 -22.18 -24.57
N HIS A 154 1.59 -22.29 -25.74
CA HIS A 154 1.31 -21.37 -26.85
C HIS A 154 0.92 -22.19 -28.08
N GLN A 155 -0.38 -22.39 -28.24
CA GLN A 155 -0.96 -23.28 -29.24
C GLN A 155 -2.36 -22.78 -29.60
N GLY A 156 -2.69 -22.75 -30.89
CA GLY A 156 -4.06 -22.46 -31.34
C GLY A 156 -4.18 -22.21 -32.83
N GLU A 157 -3.11 -21.86 -33.52
CA GLU A 157 -3.12 -21.45 -34.93
C GLU A 157 -3.65 -22.58 -35.82
N SER A 158 -3.17 -23.82 -35.63
CA SER A 158 -3.64 -25.00 -36.38
C SER A 158 -5.01 -25.52 -35.92
N ASN A 159 -5.51 -25.01 -34.79
CA ASN A 159 -6.83 -25.33 -34.21
C ASN A 159 -7.82 -24.16 -34.34
N THR A 160 -7.52 -23.14 -35.15
CA THR A 160 -8.36 -21.94 -35.28
C THR A 160 -9.83 -22.31 -35.54
N GLY A 161 -10.72 -21.83 -34.66
CA GLY A 161 -12.17 -22.08 -34.72
C GLY A 161 -12.65 -23.38 -34.07
N ASP A 162 -11.76 -24.20 -33.51
CA ASP A 162 -12.12 -25.46 -32.83
C ASP A 162 -12.63 -25.21 -31.40
N THR A 163 -13.95 -25.13 -31.23
CA THR A 163 -14.57 -24.87 -29.92
C THR A 163 -14.39 -25.99 -28.89
N LEU A 164 -13.92 -27.18 -29.31
CA LEU A 164 -13.57 -28.27 -28.38
C LEU A 164 -12.14 -28.18 -27.87
N TRP A 165 -11.35 -27.22 -28.36
CA TRP A 165 -9.95 -27.04 -28.00
C TRP A 165 -9.70 -26.95 -26.48
N PRO A 166 -10.47 -26.20 -25.66
CA PRO A 166 -10.25 -26.15 -24.22
C PRO A 166 -10.33 -27.53 -23.54
N LYS A 167 -11.23 -28.41 -24.02
CA LYS A 167 -11.35 -29.79 -23.51
C LYS A 167 -10.16 -30.66 -23.91
N LYS A 168 -9.62 -30.47 -25.11
CA LYS A 168 -8.41 -31.17 -25.58
C LYS A 168 -7.20 -30.73 -24.76
N VAL A 169 -7.04 -29.43 -24.52
CA VAL A 169 -5.99 -28.90 -23.63
C VAL A 169 -6.13 -29.45 -22.22
N LYS A 170 -7.35 -29.52 -21.68
CA LYS A 170 -7.61 -30.12 -20.37
C LYS A 170 -7.14 -31.57 -20.31
N THR A 171 -7.39 -32.35 -21.37
CA THR A 171 -6.95 -33.75 -21.45
C THR A 171 -5.42 -33.85 -21.36
N VAL A 172 -4.70 -33.02 -22.12
CA VAL A 172 -3.23 -32.98 -22.07
C VAL A 172 -2.73 -32.55 -20.69
N TYR A 173 -3.32 -31.49 -20.12
CA TYR A 173 -2.96 -30.96 -18.80
C TYR A 173 -3.21 -31.97 -17.67
N ASP A 174 -4.39 -32.59 -17.61
CA ASP A 174 -4.73 -33.62 -16.62
C ASP A 174 -3.78 -34.82 -16.72
N ASN A 175 -3.43 -35.23 -17.95
CA ASN A 175 -2.46 -36.30 -18.17
C ASN A 175 -1.07 -35.92 -17.68
N LEU A 176 -0.60 -34.68 -17.93
CA LEU A 176 0.69 -34.19 -17.40
C LEU A 176 0.68 -34.19 -15.86
N LEU A 177 -0.38 -33.68 -15.23
CA LEU A 177 -0.50 -33.70 -13.77
C LEU A 177 -0.42 -35.12 -13.22
N LYS A 178 -1.13 -36.06 -13.85
CA LYS A 178 -1.13 -37.47 -13.44
C LYS A 178 0.22 -38.14 -13.64
N ASP A 179 0.81 -38.04 -14.83
CA ASP A 179 2.04 -38.75 -15.18
C ASP A 179 3.29 -38.22 -14.48
N LEU A 180 3.23 -36.98 -13.99
CA LEU A 180 4.30 -36.29 -13.24
C LEU A 180 3.98 -36.15 -11.75
N ASN A 181 2.82 -36.66 -11.29
CA ASN A 181 2.37 -36.56 -9.90
C ASN A 181 2.37 -35.11 -9.37
N LEU A 182 1.76 -34.19 -10.13
CA LEU A 182 1.66 -32.77 -9.82
C LEU A 182 0.27 -32.44 -9.27
N GLU A 183 0.23 -31.46 -8.37
CA GLU A 183 -1.03 -30.93 -7.82
C GLU A 183 -1.54 -29.79 -8.71
N ALA A 184 -2.79 -29.89 -9.19
CA ALA A 184 -3.39 -28.88 -10.05
C ALA A 184 -3.32 -27.46 -9.45
N SER A 185 -3.55 -27.32 -8.14
CA SER A 185 -3.51 -26.04 -7.42
C SER A 185 -2.12 -25.40 -7.34
N LYS A 186 -1.04 -26.17 -7.50
CA LYS A 186 0.35 -25.71 -7.42
C LYS A 186 1.04 -25.65 -8.77
N THR A 187 0.34 -26.00 -9.84
CA THR A 187 0.90 -26.06 -11.21
C THR A 187 -0.01 -25.31 -12.17
N PRO A 188 0.03 -23.96 -12.17
CA PRO A 188 -0.78 -23.15 -13.07
C PRO A 188 -0.44 -23.42 -14.54
N LEU A 189 -1.47 -23.33 -15.40
CA LEU A 189 -1.33 -23.39 -16.85
C LEU A 189 -1.42 -21.97 -17.42
N LEU A 190 -0.36 -21.47 -18.04
CA LEU A 190 -0.39 -20.18 -18.72
C LEU A 190 -0.56 -20.41 -20.22
N ALA A 191 -1.62 -19.85 -20.81
CA ALA A 191 -1.95 -20.01 -22.22
C ALA A 191 -1.88 -18.66 -22.95
N GLY A 192 -1.05 -18.56 -23.99
CA GLY A 192 -0.88 -17.34 -24.76
C GLY A 192 -1.87 -17.21 -25.91
N GLU A 193 -2.33 -15.99 -26.14
CA GLU A 193 -3.11 -15.64 -27.32
C GLU A 193 -2.26 -15.63 -28.59
N MET A 194 -2.89 -15.97 -29.72
CA MET A 194 -2.33 -15.86 -31.06
C MET A 194 -2.17 -14.38 -31.44
N VAL A 195 -1.50 -14.06 -32.55
CA VAL A 195 -1.39 -12.67 -33.05
C VAL A 195 -2.77 -12.01 -33.04
N HIS A 196 -2.86 -10.86 -32.36
CA HIS A 196 -4.12 -10.24 -32.00
C HIS A 196 -4.77 -9.51 -33.20
N ALA A 197 -6.08 -9.28 -33.12
CA ALA A 197 -6.88 -8.71 -34.21
C ALA A 197 -6.50 -7.25 -34.54
N ASP A 198 -5.93 -6.52 -33.58
CA ASP A 198 -5.49 -5.12 -33.72
C ASP A 198 -4.35 -4.94 -34.74
N GLN A 199 -3.62 -6.01 -35.04
CA GLN A 199 -2.53 -6.03 -36.01
C GLN A 199 -2.89 -6.86 -37.27
N GLY A 200 -4.14 -7.32 -37.38
CA GLY A 200 -4.58 -8.14 -38.52
C GLY A 200 -4.11 -9.59 -38.44
N GLY A 201 -3.98 -10.14 -37.23
CA GLY A 201 -3.59 -11.53 -37.00
C GLY A 201 -4.51 -12.54 -37.68
N ILE A 202 -3.93 -13.48 -38.43
CA ILE A 202 -4.70 -14.46 -39.24
C ILE A 202 -5.53 -15.40 -38.36
N CYS A 203 -5.01 -15.73 -37.17
CA CYS A 203 -5.63 -16.65 -36.22
C CYS A 203 -6.31 -15.93 -35.04
N ALA A 204 -6.54 -14.61 -35.13
CA ALA A 204 -7.06 -13.82 -34.01
C ALA A 204 -8.42 -14.31 -33.48
N SER A 205 -9.26 -14.92 -34.32
CA SER A 205 -10.53 -15.52 -33.90
C SER A 205 -10.37 -16.69 -32.93
N MET A 206 -9.19 -17.30 -32.87
CA MET A 206 -8.87 -18.32 -31.87
C MET A 206 -8.79 -17.75 -30.46
N ASN A 207 -8.47 -16.45 -30.30
CA ASN A 207 -8.29 -15.83 -28.99
C ASN A 207 -9.60 -15.82 -28.18
N GLU A 208 -10.76 -15.73 -28.83
CA GLU A 208 -12.07 -15.90 -28.17
C GLU A 208 -12.23 -17.29 -27.55
N ILE A 209 -11.68 -18.33 -28.19
CA ILE A 209 -11.71 -19.70 -27.68
C ILE A 209 -10.66 -19.86 -26.57
N VAL A 210 -9.45 -19.33 -26.73
CA VAL A 210 -8.41 -19.35 -25.68
C VAL A 210 -8.91 -18.66 -24.40
N ALA A 211 -9.67 -17.57 -24.53
CA ALA A 211 -10.27 -16.84 -23.42
C ALA A 211 -11.19 -17.70 -22.54
N THR A 212 -11.82 -18.75 -23.10
CA THR A 212 -12.70 -19.67 -22.35
C THR A 212 -11.94 -20.78 -21.60
N LEU A 213 -10.62 -20.91 -21.80
CA LEU A 213 -9.82 -21.96 -21.17
C LEU A 213 -9.92 -21.98 -19.62
N PRO A 214 -9.94 -20.84 -18.90
CA PRO A 214 -10.11 -20.81 -17.45
C PRO A 214 -11.46 -21.40 -16.96
N GLU A 215 -12.51 -21.38 -17.79
CA GLU A 215 -13.79 -22.01 -17.46
C GLU A 215 -13.70 -23.54 -17.43
N THR A 216 -12.78 -24.11 -18.23
CA THR A 216 -12.56 -25.55 -18.36
C THR A 216 -11.44 -26.05 -17.43
N ILE A 217 -10.43 -25.21 -17.19
CA ILE A 217 -9.29 -25.47 -16.31
C ILE A 217 -9.20 -24.27 -15.36
N PRO A 218 -9.76 -24.33 -14.14
CA PRO A 218 -9.82 -23.18 -13.24
C PRO A 218 -8.46 -22.55 -12.87
N ASN A 219 -7.38 -23.32 -12.89
CA ASN A 219 -6.01 -22.81 -12.68
C ASN A 219 -5.27 -22.48 -13.99
N ALA A 220 -6.01 -22.24 -15.07
CA ALA A 220 -5.47 -21.73 -16.33
C ALA A 220 -5.59 -20.20 -16.38
N HIS A 221 -4.60 -19.58 -16.99
CA HIS A 221 -4.47 -18.13 -17.07
C HIS A 221 -4.09 -17.73 -18.48
N VAL A 222 -4.89 -16.84 -19.07
CA VAL A 222 -4.64 -16.32 -20.41
C VAL A 222 -3.63 -15.19 -20.36
N VAL A 223 -2.66 -15.22 -21.29
CA VAL A 223 -1.62 -14.21 -21.49
C VAL A 223 -1.93 -13.48 -22.80
N SER A 224 -2.33 -12.22 -22.70
CA SER A 224 -2.78 -11.48 -23.87
C SER A 224 -1.65 -11.11 -24.82
N SER A 225 -1.94 -11.17 -26.11
CA SER A 225 -1.05 -10.77 -27.21
C SER A 225 -1.40 -9.39 -27.80
N LYS A 226 -2.40 -8.69 -27.26
CA LYS A 226 -2.78 -7.34 -27.71
C LYS A 226 -1.58 -6.39 -27.62
N GLY A 227 -1.33 -5.65 -28.71
CA GLY A 227 -0.17 -4.75 -28.84
C GLY A 227 1.21 -5.43 -28.84
N VAL A 228 1.30 -6.76 -28.99
CA VAL A 228 2.57 -7.47 -29.12
C VAL A 228 2.96 -7.51 -30.61
N PRO A 229 4.13 -6.95 -31.01
CA PRO A 229 4.53 -6.86 -32.41
C PRO A 229 4.59 -8.20 -33.15
N ASP A 230 3.98 -8.26 -34.34
CA ASP A 230 3.96 -9.45 -35.18
C ASP A 230 5.02 -9.45 -36.29
N ALA A 231 5.21 -10.62 -36.89
CA ALA A 231 5.98 -10.81 -38.11
C ALA A 231 5.10 -10.52 -39.33
N LYS A 232 5.72 -10.31 -40.50
CA LYS A 232 5.02 -9.97 -41.76
C LYS A 232 4.00 -11.02 -42.24
N ASP A 233 4.02 -12.22 -41.68
CA ASP A 233 3.07 -13.28 -42.02
C ASP A 233 1.78 -13.22 -41.19
N ASN A 234 1.71 -12.33 -40.19
CA ASN A 234 0.59 -12.13 -39.27
C ASN A 234 0.15 -13.43 -38.55
N LEU A 235 1.03 -14.44 -38.52
CA LEU A 235 0.84 -15.73 -37.83
C LEU A 235 1.78 -15.84 -36.64
N HIS A 236 2.99 -15.31 -36.79
CA HIS A 236 4.03 -15.37 -35.79
C HIS A 236 4.34 -14.00 -35.21
N PHE A 237 4.85 -13.97 -33.98
CA PHE A 237 5.44 -12.76 -33.43
C PHE A 237 6.86 -12.55 -33.97
N ASN A 238 7.29 -11.29 -34.09
CA ASN A 238 8.68 -11.00 -34.39
C ASN A 238 9.56 -11.13 -33.13
N ALA A 239 10.87 -10.88 -33.24
CA ALA A 239 11.79 -11.03 -32.11
C ALA A 239 11.34 -10.18 -30.90
N GLU A 240 10.99 -8.91 -31.10
CA GLU A 240 10.50 -8.03 -30.03
C GLU A 240 9.18 -8.52 -29.43
N GLY A 241 8.28 -9.00 -30.28
CA GLY A 241 7.02 -9.61 -29.85
C GLY A 241 7.23 -10.80 -28.92
N TYR A 242 8.18 -11.70 -29.22
CA TYR A 242 8.51 -12.81 -28.32
C TYR A 242 9.14 -12.37 -27.00
N ARG A 243 9.96 -11.30 -26.99
CA ARG A 243 10.48 -10.73 -25.73
C ARG A 243 9.33 -10.22 -24.87
N MET A 244 8.47 -9.38 -25.45
CA MET A 244 7.32 -8.80 -24.77
C MET A 244 6.38 -9.89 -24.25
N LEU A 245 6.06 -10.87 -25.08
CA LEU A 245 5.16 -11.95 -24.70
C LEU A 245 5.78 -12.83 -23.61
N GLY A 246 7.06 -13.16 -23.69
CA GLY A 246 7.79 -13.88 -22.65
C GLY A 246 7.75 -13.17 -21.29
N ARG A 247 7.99 -11.84 -21.29
CA ARG A 247 7.84 -11.00 -20.08
C ARG A 247 6.41 -11.08 -19.52
N ARG A 248 5.38 -11.01 -20.38
CA ARG A 248 3.97 -11.12 -19.97
C ARG A 248 3.65 -12.47 -19.35
N TYR A 249 4.16 -13.58 -19.92
CA TYR A 249 4.05 -14.90 -19.29
C TYR A 249 4.67 -14.91 -17.88
N ALA A 250 5.86 -14.32 -17.72
CA ALA A 250 6.56 -14.31 -16.43
C ALA A 250 5.82 -13.48 -15.39
N ILE A 251 5.37 -12.27 -15.76
CA ILE A 251 4.60 -11.39 -14.88
C ILE A 251 3.27 -12.05 -14.49
N LYS A 252 2.55 -12.65 -15.44
CA LYS A 252 1.30 -13.36 -15.15
C LYS A 252 1.53 -14.49 -14.16
N LEU A 253 2.59 -15.28 -14.35
CA LEU A 253 2.96 -16.34 -13.42
C LEU A 253 3.33 -15.78 -12.05
N LEU A 254 4.16 -14.74 -11.96
CA LEU A 254 4.54 -14.14 -10.68
C LEU A 254 3.32 -13.63 -9.93
N ASN A 255 2.35 -13.05 -10.61
CA ASN A 255 1.08 -12.65 -10.00
C ASN A 255 0.29 -13.86 -9.50
N VAL A 256 0.22 -14.94 -10.28
CA VAL A 256 -0.41 -16.20 -9.85
C VAL A 256 0.32 -16.83 -8.66
N LEU A 257 1.65 -16.86 -8.65
CA LEU A 257 2.45 -17.42 -7.56
C LEU A 257 2.41 -16.56 -6.31
N ARG A 258 2.42 -15.22 -6.44
CA ARG A 258 2.15 -14.30 -5.33
C ARG A 258 0.77 -14.56 -4.72
N ASN A 259 -0.21 -14.86 -5.57
CA ASN A 259 -1.54 -15.29 -5.11
C ASN A 259 -1.55 -16.69 -4.49
N GLN A 260 -0.51 -17.53 -4.64
CA GLN A 260 -0.45 -18.92 -4.13
C GLN A 260 0.52 -19.13 -2.93
N ALA A 261 1.39 -18.17 -2.61
CA ALA A 261 2.56 -18.38 -1.73
C ALA A 261 2.36 -18.12 -0.21
N ASN A 262 1.21 -18.46 0.38
CA ASN A 262 0.98 -18.36 1.85
C ASN A 262 1.08 -16.96 2.47
N ASP A 263 0.94 -15.88 1.70
CA ASP A 263 0.21 -14.73 2.25
C ASP A 263 -1.25 -15.18 2.22
N PRO A 264 -2.02 -15.24 3.33
CA PRO A 264 -3.40 -15.68 3.26
C PRO A 264 -4.07 -14.84 2.18
N ILE A 265 -4.64 -15.50 1.17
CA ILE A 265 -5.33 -14.85 0.07
C ILE A 265 -6.49 -14.10 0.72
N VAL A 266 -6.24 -12.85 1.01
CA VAL A 266 -7.24 -11.91 1.43
C VAL A 266 -7.99 -11.59 0.16
N GLU A 267 -9.14 -12.24 -0.02
CA GLU A 267 -10.13 -11.79 -1.00
C GLU A 267 -10.33 -10.30 -0.74
N LYS A 268 -10.02 -9.46 -1.73
CA LYS A 268 -10.06 -8.01 -1.58
C LYS A 268 -11.34 -7.40 -2.13
N HIS A 269 -12.11 -8.17 -2.89
CA HIS A 269 -13.34 -7.70 -3.52
C HIS A 269 -14.17 -8.92 -3.92
N ALA A 270 -15.49 -8.77 -3.91
CA ALA A 270 -16.41 -9.79 -4.37
C ALA A 270 -16.20 -10.11 -5.87
N PRO A 271 -16.26 -11.40 -6.27
CA PRO A 271 -16.13 -11.78 -7.66
C PRO A 271 -17.32 -11.31 -8.49
N GLU A 272 -17.14 -11.14 -9.79
CA GLU A 272 -18.25 -10.80 -10.68
C GLU A 272 -19.38 -11.83 -10.56
N GLY A 273 -20.62 -11.34 -10.48
CA GLY A 273 -21.81 -12.20 -10.37
C GLY A 273 -22.09 -12.74 -8.96
N PHE A 274 -21.36 -12.34 -7.91
CA PHE A 274 -21.60 -12.77 -6.52
C PHE A 274 -23.04 -12.49 -6.04
N ASP A 275 -23.69 -11.46 -6.58
CA ASP A 275 -25.05 -11.02 -6.26
C ASP A 275 -26.10 -11.52 -7.26
N LYS A 276 -25.74 -12.46 -8.14
CA LYS A 276 -26.65 -13.06 -9.14
C LYS A 276 -27.17 -14.41 -8.65
N MET A 277 -28.46 -14.66 -8.91
CA MET A 277 -29.10 -15.92 -8.56
C MET A 277 -28.44 -17.08 -9.31
N ARG A 278 -27.99 -18.10 -8.58
CA ARG A 278 -27.51 -19.36 -9.15
C ARG A 278 -28.63 -20.41 -9.12
N ASN A 279 -28.79 -21.14 -10.21
CA ASN A 279 -29.80 -22.20 -10.30
C ASN A 279 -29.29 -23.49 -9.63
N GLY A 280 -30.16 -24.19 -8.90
CA GLY A 280 -29.88 -25.52 -8.34
C GLY A 280 -29.07 -25.53 -7.04
N ILE A 281 -28.82 -24.36 -6.42
CA ILE A 281 -28.19 -24.28 -5.08
C ILE A 281 -29.24 -24.28 -3.96
N PRO A 282 -28.88 -24.69 -2.73
CA PRO A 282 -29.74 -24.52 -1.56
C PRO A 282 -30.07 -23.05 -1.32
N GLN A 283 -31.34 -22.75 -1.04
CA GLN A 283 -31.83 -21.40 -0.82
C GLN A 283 -32.39 -21.24 0.60
N GLY A 284 -32.13 -20.09 1.20
CA GLY A 284 -32.74 -19.69 2.46
C GLY A 284 -34.20 -19.26 2.28
N ARG A 285 -34.84 -18.89 3.39
CA ARG A 285 -36.23 -18.41 3.39
C ARG A 285 -36.32 -17.02 4.01
N ILE A 286 -37.01 -16.13 3.34
CA ILE A 286 -37.40 -14.81 3.88
C ILE A 286 -38.81 -14.91 4.47
N ASP A 287 -38.95 -14.49 5.73
CA ASP A 287 -40.23 -14.30 6.41
C ASP A 287 -40.33 -12.85 6.95
N SER A 288 -41.54 -12.42 7.30
CA SER A 288 -41.78 -11.16 8.01
C SER A 288 -42.22 -11.44 9.44
N ILE A 289 -41.69 -10.70 10.39
CA ILE A 289 -42.06 -10.79 11.81
C ILE A 289 -42.64 -9.45 12.31
N THR A 290 -43.57 -9.56 13.25
CA THR A 290 -44.15 -8.44 13.99
C THR A 290 -43.91 -8.63 15.48
N TYR A 291 -43.44 -7.59 16.16
CA TYR A 291 -43.18 -7.59 17.59
C TYR A 291 -43.74 -6.34 18.24
N LYS A 292 -44.13 -6.45 19.52
CA LYS A 292 -44.61 -5.31 20.30
C LYS A 292 -43.41 -4.58 20.89
N SER A 293 -43.17 -3.35 20.45
CA SER A 293 -42.15 -2.45 21.00
C SER A 293 -42.70 -1.75 22.22
N LYS A 294 -42.11 -1.98 23.40
CA LYS A 294 -42.40 -1.18 24.59
C LYS A 294 -41.73 0.19 24.49
N THR A 295 -40.58 0.26 23.82
CA THR A 295 -39.82 1.48 23.60
C THR A 295 -40.65 2.54 22.86
N VAL A 296 -41.36 2.14 21.81
CA VAL A 296 -42.18 3.04 20.99
C VAL A 296 -43.67 3.01 21.37
N GLY A 297 -44.11 1.93 22.02
CA GLY A 297 -45.50 1.72 22.42
C GLY A 297 -46.42 1.29 21.26
N THR A 298 -45.88 0.70 20.20
CA THR A 298 -46.62 0.19 19.03
C THR A 298 -46.05 -1.16 18.56
N GLU A 299 -46.77 -1.84 17.67
CA GLU A 299 -46.21 -2.98 16.94
C GLU A 299 -45.26 -2.50 15.84
N ARG A 300 -44.12 -3.17 15.72
CA ARG A 300 -43.07 -2.90 14.73
C ARG A 300 -42.76 -4.16 13.93
N LYS A 301 -42.14 -3.98 12.76
CA LYS A 301 -41.84 -5.06 11.81
C LYS A 301 -40.35 -5.22 11.58
N ALA A 302 -39.96 -6.45 11.23
CA ALA A 302 -38.65 -6.76 10.70
C ALA A 302 -38.78 -7.88 9.66
N MET A 303 -37.87 -7.92 8.70
CA MET A 303 -37.69 -9.08 7.82
C MET A 303 -36.68 -10.03 8.47
N ILE A 304 -36.88 -11.34 8.28
CA ILE A 304 -35.97 -12.37 8.79
C ILE A 304 -35.59 -13.32 7.67
N TYR A 305 -34.30 -13.58 7.52
CA TYR A 305 -33.74 -14.60 6.65
C TYR A 305 -33.32 -15.80 7.49
N LEU A 306 -33.84 -16.97 7.13
CA LEU A 306 -33.46 -18.27 7.69
C LEU A 306 -32.55 -18.98 6.69
N PRO A 307 -31.38 -19.49 7.13
CA PRO A 307 -30.39 -20.07 6.23
C PRO A 307 -30.92 -21.39 5.62
N PRO A 308 -30.35 -21.85 4.49
CA PRO A 308 -30.68 -23.14 3.92
C PRO A 308 -30.55 -24.26 4.97
N GLY A 309 -31.57 -25.12 5.06
CA GLY A 309 -31.59 -26.21 6.05
C GLY A 309 -31.86 -25.76 7.49
N TYR A 310 -32.44 -24.56 7.71
CA TYR A 310 -32.86 -24.10 9.03
C TYR A 310 -33.71 -25.14 9.79
N SER A 311 -33.32 -25.42 11.04
CA SER A 311 -34.00 -26.37 11.91
C SER A 311 -34.27 -25.79 13.28
N LYS A 312 -35.48 -26.00 13.80
CA LYS A 312 -35.85 -25.65 15.19
C LYS A 312 -35.16 -26.52 16.26
N SER A 313 -34.33 -27.49 15.88
CA SER A 313 -33.52 -28.28 16.82
C SER A 313 -32.10 -27.73 17.01
N LYS A 314 -31.63 -26.83 16.14
CA LYS A 314 -30.28 -26.23 16.17
C LYS A 314 -30.37 -24.77 16.61
N ARG A 315 -29.36 -24.28 17.34
CA ARG A 315 -29.18 -22.85 17.64
C ARG A 315 -28.34 -22.18 16.56
N TYR A 316 -28.70 -20.96 16.21
CA TYR A 316 -28.03 -20.17 15.18
C TYR A 316 -27.52 -18.85 15.77
N PRO A 317 -26.34 -18.36 15.34
CA PRO A 317 -25.96 -16.98 15.56
C PRO A 317 -26.87 -16.02 14.78
N VAL A 318 -26.86 -14.74 15.16
CA VAL A 318 -27.75 -13.72 14.60
C VAL A 318 -26.97 -12.51 14.11
N LEU A 319 -27.23 -12.10 12.87
CA LEU A 319 -26.81 -10.81 12.31
C LEU A 319 -28.00 -9.85 12.26
N TYR A 320 -27.88 -8.69 12.90
CA TYR A 320 -28.82 -7.57 12.76
C TYR A 320 -28.31 -6.61 11.68
N LEU A 321 -29.04 -6.52 10.55
CA LEU A 321 -28.62 -5.80 9.35
C LEU A 321 -29.49 -4.54 9.13
N LEU A 322 -28.92 -3.36 9.39
CA LEU A 322 -29.60 -2.08 9.45
C LEU A 322 -29.58 -1.34 8.10
N HIS A 323 -30.67 -0.63 7.82
CA HIS A 323 -30.91 0.09 6.57
C HIS A 323 -30.52 1.58 6.66
N GLY A 324 -30.50 2.29 5.53
CA GLY A 324 -30.17 3.72 5.43
C GLY A 324 -31.34 4.66 5.72
N ILE A 325 -31.08 5.98 5.76
CA ILE A 325 -32.09 6.98 6.19
C ILE A 325 -33.37 6.98 5.33
N GLY A 326 -33.27 6.64 4.05
CA GLY A 326 -34.38 6.60 3.10
C GLY A 326 -35.20 5.31 3.12
N GLY A 327 -34.69 4.26 3.79
CA GLY A 327 -35.27 2.92 3.77
C GLY A 327 -36.21 2.58 4.91
N ASP A 328 -36.52 1.28 4.95
CA ASP A 328 -37.27 0.55 5.97
C ASP A 328 -36.72 -0.90 6.07
N GLU A 329 -37.43 -1.80 6.77
CA GLU A 329 -37.03 -3.20 6.95
C GLU A 329 -36.85 -4.01 5.64
N LYS A 330 -37.24 -3.46 4.48
CA LYS A 330 -37.17 -4.12 3.17
C LYS A 330 -36.09 -3.56 2.27
N GLU A 331 -35.44 -2.46 2.61
CA GLU A 331 -34.49 -1.76 1.72
C GLU A 331 -33.36 -2.68 1.21
N TRP A 332 -32.80 -3.49 2.11
CA TRP A 332 -31.80 -4.49 1.74
C TRP A 332 -32.36 -5.51 0.74
N LEU A 333 -33.60 -5.98 0.90
CA LEU A 333 -34.20 -6.95 -0.03
C LEU A 333 -34.51 -6.35 -1.40
N THR A 334 -34.90 -5.08 -1.46
CA THR A 334 -35.29 -4.42 -2.72
C THR A 334 -34.10 -3.96 -3.53
N GLN A 335 -32.98 -3.57 -2.89
CA GLN A 335 -31.82 -2.99 -3.58
C GLN A 335 -30.53 -3.81 -3.44
N GLY A 336 -30.34 -4.49 -2.31
CA GLY A 336 -29.13 -5.26 -1.99
C GLY A 336 -29.22 -6.76 -2.30
N THR A 337 -30.43 -7.32 -2.30
CA THR A 337 -30.68 -8.77 -2.47
C THR A 337 -29.80 -9.68 -1.59
N PRO A 338 -29.65 -9.40 -0.28
CA PRO A 338 -28.71 -10.11 0.59
C PRO A 338 -28.94 -11.62 0.64
N GLN A 339 -30.18 -12.08 0.44
CA GLN A 339 -30.51 -13.50 0.37
C GLN A 339 -29.75 -14.22 -0.75
N VAL A 340 -29.54 -13.58 -1.90
CA VAL A 340 -28.79 -14.16 -3.02
C VAL A 340 -27.31 -14.26 -2.69
N ILE A 341 -26.76 -13.21 -2.09
CA ILE A 341 -25.37 -13.16 -1.64
C ILE A 341 -25.11 -14.28 -0.62
N PHE A 342 -25.99 -14.42 0.37
CA PHE A 342 -25.86 -15.46 1.39
C PHE A 342 -26.05 -16.86 0.83
N ASP A 343 -27.07 -17.10 0.00
CA ASP A 343 -27.31 -18.41 -0.62
C ASP A 343 -26.09 -18.87 -1.44
N ASN A 344 -25.51 -17.96 -2.25
CA ASN A 344 -24.30 -18.22 -3.01
C ASN A 344 -23.12 -18.56 -2.10
N LEU A 345 -22.90 -17.77 -1.05
CA LEU A 345 -21.82 -18.02 -0.10
C LEU A 345 -22.02 -19.33 0.70
N TYR A 346 -23.25 -19.72 1.03
CA TYR A 346 -23.55 -21.02 1.64
C TYR A 346 -23.25 -22.17 0.69
N ALA A 347 -23.63 -22.04 -0.58
CA ALA A 347 -23.32 -23.03 -1.62
C ALA A 347 -21.80 -23.20 -1.80
N ASP A 348 -21.04 -22.11 -1.64
CA ASP A 348 -19.58 -22.09 -1.72
C ASP A 348 -18.90 -22.50 -0.39
N GLY A 349 -19.66 -22.81 0.67
CA GLY A 349 -19.12 -23.20 1.98
C GLY A 349 -18.44 -22.07 2.76
N LYS A 350 -18.70 -20.82 2.39
CA LYS A 350 -18.01 -19.62 2.89
C LYS A 350 -18.68 -18.95 4.09
N LEU A 351 -19.87 -19.37 4.51
CA LEU A 351 -20.59 -18.81 5.68
C LEU A 351 -20.87 -19.84 6.76
N GLU A 352 -20.82 -19.40 8.01
CA GLU A 352 -21.48 -20.11 9.11
C GLU A 352 -22.99 -19.93 9.00
N PRO A 353 -23.82 -20.99 9.11
CA PRO A 353 -25.27 -20.85 9.10
C PRO A 353 -25.77 -19.90 10.18
N MET A 354 -26.34 -18.77 9.78
CA MET A 354 -26.82 -17.70 10.66
C MET A 354 -28.23 -17.24 10.29
N ILE A 355 -28.97 -16.72 11.28
CA ILE A 355 -30.21 -15.97 11.05
C ILE A 355 -29.84 -14.50 10.80
N VAL A 356 -30.46 -13.88 9.80
CA VAL A 356 -30.29 -12.44 9.54
C VAL A 356 -31.61 -11.72 9.79
N VAL A 357 -31.59 -10.71 10.66
CA VAL A 357 -32.74 -9.87 11.00
C VAL A 357 -32.52 -8.50 10.39
N MET A 358 -33.44 -8.05 9.55
CA MET A 358 -33.43 -6.73 8.90
C MET A 358 -34.56 -5.90 9.51
N PRO A 359 -34.32 -5.15 10.59
CA PRO A 359 -35.34 -4.34 11.23
C PRO A 359 -35.53 -2.99 10.55
N ASN A 360 -36.67 -2.34 10.81
CA ASN A 360 -36.80 -0.91 10.56
C ASN A 360 -36.01 -0.15 11.63
N GLY A 361 -35.00 0.61 11.23
CA GLY A 361 -34.12 1.37 12.13
C GLY A 361 -34.74 2.64 12.69
N ARG A 362 -35.93 3.05 12.22
CA ARG A 362 -36.63 4.28 12.63
C ARG A 362 -37.64 3.97 13.74
N ALA A 363 -37.23 4.03 15.01
CA ALA A 363 -38.08 3.66 16.15
C ALA A 363 -39.00 4.82 16.59
N MET A 364 -40.13 4.96 15.90
CA MET A 364 -41.18 5.93 16.23
C MET A 364 -42.57 5.41 15.82
N LYS A 365 -43.66 6.01 16.31
CA LYS A 365 -45.02 5.52 16.05
C LYS A 365 -45.38 5.48 14.56
N ASN A 366 -44.89 6.46 13.80
CA ASN A 366 -44.99 6.48 12.34
C ASN A 366 -43.60 6.33 11.75
N ASP A 367 -43.17 5.09 11.56
CA ASP A 367 -41.83 4.70 11.12
C ASP A 367 -41.67 4.65 9.59
N ARG A 368 -42.65 5.19 8.83
CA ARG A 368 -42.58 5.28 7.37
C ARG A 368 -41.61 6.38 6.91
N ALA A 369 -40.90 6.12 5.82
CA ALA A 369 -40.01 7.07 5.15
C ALA A 369 -40.80 8.10 4.30
N GLU A 370 -41.71 8.85 4.92
CA GLU A 370 -42.55 9.86 4.26
C GLU A 370 -42.17 11.28 4.68
N GLY A 371 -42.45 12.31 3.87
CA GLY A 371 -42.13 13.72 4.18
C GLY A 371 -40.63 14.03 4.24
N ASN A 372 -40.22 15.05 5.01
CA ASN A 372 -38.79 15.34 5.21
C ASN A 372 -38.16 14.28 6.12
N ILE A 373 -37.41 13.33 5.55
CA ILE A 373 -36.76 12.25 6.30
C ILE A 373 -35.57 12.72 7.16
N PHE A 374 -35.07 13.93 6.92
CA PHE A 374 -34.00 14.58 7.68
C PHE A 374 -34.52 15.48 8.80
N SER A 375 -35.82 15.45 9.11
CA SER A 375 -36.35 16.20 10.25
C SER A 375 -35.80 15.65 11.57
N LYS A 376 -35.61 16.54 12.56
CA LYS A 376 -34.98 16.22 13.85
C LYS A 376 -35.60 14.99 14.52
N ASP A 377 -36.92 14.93 14.58
CA ASP A 377 -37.67 13.83 15.19
C ASP A 377 -37.43 12.47 14.50
N LYS A 378 -37.30 12.45 13.17
CA LYS A 378 -37.01 11.22 12.43
C LYS A 378 -35.57 10.79 12.58
N VAL A 379 -34.63 11.73 12.63
CA VAL A 379 -33.22 11.43 12.89
C VAL A 379 -33.06 10.88 14.32
N GLU A 380 -33.72 11.48 15.30
CA GLU A 380 -33.76 11.00 16.70
C GLU A 380 -34.42 9.61 16.84
N ALA A 381 -35.38 9.27 15.98
CA ALA A 381 -35.99 7.95 15.96
C ALA A 381 -34.98 6.83 15.61
N PHE A 382 -33.94 7.13 14.81
CA PHE A 382 -32.85 6.17 14.58
C PHE A 382 -31.99 6.00 15.82
N ALA A 383 -31.73 7.04 16.62
CA ALA A 383 -31.05 6.86 17.91
C ALA A 383 -31.91 6.07 18.91
N THR A 384 -33.22 6.35 18.96
CA THR A 384 -34.20 5.64 19.81
C THR A 384 -34.22 4.13 19.54
N PHE A 385 -33.89 3.71 18.31
CA PHE A 385 -33.87 2.31 17.94
C PHE A 385 -32.84 1.48 18.71
N GLU A 386 -31.82 2.08 19.32
CA GLU A 386 -30.91 1.34 20.21
C GLU A 386 -31.67 0.62 21.32
N GLN A 387 -32.57 1.33 22.00
CA GLN A 387 -33.35 0.77 23.09
C GLN A 387 -34.40 -0.23 22.61
N ASP A 388 -34.99 0.01 21.43
CA ASP A 388 -35.91 -0.94 20.81
C ASP A 388 -35.21 -2.24 20.40
N LEU A 389 -34.00 -2.14 19.84
CA LEU A 389 -33.16 -3.28 19.47
C LEU A 389 -32.83 -4.13 20.72
N LEU A 390 -32.31 -3.50 21.77
CA LEU A 390 -31.84 -4.16 22.98
C LEU A 390 -32.97 -4.71 23.85
N ASN A 391 -34.04 -3.92 24.08
CA ASN A 391 -35.07 -4.26 25.06
C ASN A 391 -36.28 -4.98 24.47
N ASP A 392 -36.52 -4.85 23.16
CA ASP A 392 -37.73 -5.39 22.51
C ASP A 392 -37.40 -6.43 21.43
N LEU A 393 -36.61 -6.07 20.41
CA LEU A 393 -36.38 -6.93 19.24
C LEU A 393 -35.47 -8.14 19.55
N ILE A 394 -34.31 -7.95 20.19
CA ILE A 394 -33.43 -9.05 20.58
C ILE A 394 -34.19 -10.07 21.46
N PRO A 395 -34.88 -9.66 22.55
CA PRO A 395 -35.69 -10.57 23.35
C PRO A 395 -36.79 -11.29 22.57
N TYR A 396 -37.43 -10.62 21.61
CA TYR A 396 -38.41 -11.26 20.73
C TYR A 396 -37.76 -12.36 19.88
N VAL A 397 -36.62 -12.09 19.25
CA VAL A 397 -35.90 -13.06 18.41
C VAL A 397 -35.46 -14.26 19.25
N GLU A 398 -34.89 -14.03 20.43
CA GLU A 398 -34.45 -15.08 21.35
C GLU A 398 -35.58 -15.98 21.87
N LYS A 399 -36.80 -15.44 21.97
CA LYS A 399 -37.97 -16.18 22.42
C LYS A 399 -38.56 -17.04 21.32
N ASN A 400 -38.62 -16.52 20.09
CA ASN A 400 -39.36 -17.13 18.99
C ASN A 400 -38.49 -17.99 18.06
N PHE A 401 -37.17 -17.77 18.05
CA PHE A 401 -36.22 -18.51 17.23
C PHE A 401 -35.17 -19.20 18.10
N LYS A 402 -34.65 -20.34 17.62
CA LYS A 402 -33.52 -21.01 18.28
C LYS A 402 -32.22 -20.32 17.95
N VAL A 403 -31.84 -19.38 18.80
CA VAL A 403 -30.60 -18.61 18.67
C VAL A 403 -29.72 -18.78 19.90
N TYR A 404 -28.44 -18.46 19.74
CA TYR A 404 -27.56 -18.18 20.86
C TYR A 404 -27.92 -16.81 21.48
N LYS A 405 -27.51 -16.59 22.74
CA LYS A 405 -27.90 -15.40 23.53
C LYS A 405 -26.70 -14.59 24.03
N ASP A 406 -25.52 -15.18 23.95
CA ASP A 406 -24.26 -14.52 24.25
C ASP A 406 -23.84 -13.58 23.10
N ARG A 407 -22.82 -12.76 23.36
CA ARG A 407 -22.33 -11.75 22.42
C ARG A 407 -21.50 -12.36 21.29
N GLU A 408 -20.80 -13.46 21.56
CA GLU A 408 -19.93 -14.16 20.59
C GLU A 408 -20.73 -14.67 19.38
N HIS A 409 -22.05 -14.83 19.53
CA HIS A 409 -22.96 -15.22 18.45
C HIS A 409 -23.92 -14.11 18.01
N ARG A 410 -23.62 -12.84 18.33
CA ARG A 410 -24.44 -11.69 17.97
C ARG A 410 -23.62 -10.64 17.18
N ALA A 411 -24.02 -10.42 15.94
CA ALA A 411 -23.41 -9.45 15.02
C ALA A 411 -24.38 -8.30 14.71
N ILE A 412 -23.83 -7.12 14.44
CA ILE A 412 -24.57 -5.94 13.97
C ILE A 412 -23.84 -5.31 12.78
N SER A 413 -24.59 -4.94 11.75
CA SER A 413 -24.06 -4.32 10.55
C SER A 413 -25.09 -3.41 9.90
N GLY A 414 -24.68 -2.46 9.06
CA GLY A 414 -25.62 -1.63 8.32
C GLY A 414 -24.95 -0.61 7.41
N LEU A 415 -25.76 -0.02 6.53
CA LEU A 415 -25.32 0.97 5.54
C LEU A 415 -25.75 2.40 5.91
N SER A 416 -24.96 3.41 5.54
CA SER A 416 -25.31 4.83 5.67
C SER A 416 -25.71 5.21 7.11
N MET A 417 -26.96 5.62 7.33
CA MET A 417 -27.50 5.88 8.67
C MET A 417 -27.48 4.64 9.57
N GLY A 418 -27.75 3.46 9.02
CA GLY A 418 -27.59 2.17 9.67
C GLY A 418 -26.12 1.82 9.95
N GLY A 419 -25.19 2.31 9.14
CA GLY A 419 -23.74 2.22 9.41
C GLY A 419 -23.35 3.05 10.63
N GLY A 420 -23.87 4.28 10.72
CA GLY A 420 -23.70 5.12 11.92
C GLY A 420 -24.34 4.52 13.17
N GLN A 421 -25.53 3.93 13.06
CA GLN A 421 -26.16 3.16 14.15
C GLN A 421 -25.31 1.96 14.56
N THR A 422 -24.75 1.24 13.58
CA THR A 422 -23.90 0.07 13.83
C THR A 422 -22.69 0.44 14.68
N LEU A 423 -22.00 1.55 14.37
CA LEU A 423 -20.90 2.04 15.22
C LEU A 423 -21.40 2.46 16.61
N ASN A 424 -22.42 3.31 16.67
CA ASN A 424 -22.94 3.81 17.94
C ASN A 424 -23.40 2.68 18.87
N PHE A 425 -24.12 1.67 18.34
CA PHE A 425 -24.71 0.59 19.13
C PHE A 425 -23.72 -0.52 19.39
N GLY A 426 -22.93 -0.91 18.38
CA GLY A 426 -21.92 -1.95 18.49
C GLY A 426 -20.82 -1.57 19.48
N LEU A 427 -20.23 -0.38 19.33
CA LEU A 427 -19.17 0.11 20.22
C LEU A 427 -19.71 0.62 21.56
N GLY A 428 -20.97 1.06 21.61
CA GLY A 428 -21.66 1.44 22.84
C GLY A 428 -22.07 0.26 23.74
N ASN A 429 -22.25 -0.94 23.16
CA ASN A 429 -22.77 -2.13 23.85
C ASN A 429 -21.88 -3.36 23.57
N LEU A 430 -20.59 -3.24 23.90
CA LEU A 430 -19.58 -4.30 23.69
C LEU A 430 -19.87 -5.61 24.44
N ASP A 431 -20.71 -5.57 25.47
CA ASP A 431 -21.20 -6.74 26.21
C ASP A 431 -22.31 -7.49 25.46
N THR A 432 -22.92 -6.87 24.46
CA THR A 432 -24.02 -7.42 23.66
C THR A 432 -23.57 -7.89 22.28
N PHE A 433 -22.63 -7.19 21.64
CA PHE A 433 -22.15 -7.50 20.29
C PHE A 433 -20.65 -7.82 20.28
N ALA A 434 -20.28 -8.86 19.54
CA ALA A 434 -18.88 -9.22 19.31
C ALA A 434 -18.41 -8.91 17.87
N TRP A 435 -19.34 -8.69 16.93
CA TRP A 435 -19.05 -8.47 15.52
C TRP A 435 -19.77 -7.21 15.03
N VAL A 436 -19.01 -6.23 14.56
CA VAL A 436 -19.54 -4.90 14.20
C VAL A 436 -19.06 -4.55 12.79
N GLY A 437 -19.99 -4.33 11.85
CA GLY A 437 -19.66 -4.04 10.44
C GLY A 437 -20.40 -2.83 9.87
N ALA A 438 -19.77 -1.66 9.90
CA ALA A 438 -20.37 -0.40 9.48
C ALA A 438 -19.95 0.00 8.06
N PHE A 439 -20.94 0.22 7.18
CA PHE A 439 -20.72 0.55 5.77
C PHE A 439 -21.16 1.99 5.49
N SER A 440 -20.25 2.83 4.97
CA SER A 440 -20.48 4.25 4.66
C SER A 440 -21.14 5.03 5.81
N SER A 441 -20.56 4.98 7.01
CA SER A 441 -21.16 5.56 8.23
C SER A 441 -21.56 7.03 8.07
N ALA A 442 -22.81 7.35 8.42
CA ALA A 442 -23.38 8.69 8.26
C ALA A 442 -23.10 9.65 9.45
N PRO A 443 -23.45 10.95 9.33
CA PRO A 443 -23.13 11.97 10.34
C PRO A 443 -23.75 11.75 11.73
N ASN A 444 -24.69 10.83 11.88
CA ASN A 444 -25.21 10.41 13.19
C ASN A 444 -24.20 9.60 14.01
N THR A 445 -23.07 9.19 13.41
CA THR A 445 -21.94 8.59 14.12
C THR A 445 -21.37 9.61 15.11
N LYS A 446 -21.27 9.23 16.39
CA LYS A 446 -20.66 10.09 17.42
C LYS A 446 -19.21 10.45 17.08
N ALA A 447 -18.69 11.51 17.68
CA ALA A 447 -17.26 11.81 17.61
C ALA A 447 -16.46 10.65 18.24
N PRO A 448 -15.28 10.25 17.72
CA PRO A 448 -14.60 9.03 18.16
C PRO A 448 -14.38 8.92 19.68
N GLN A 449 -14.04 10.03 20.36
CA GLN A 449 -13.84 10.07 21.81
C GLN A 449 -15.15 9.85 22.61
N GLU A 450 -16.30 10.25 22.07
CA GLU A 450 -17.61 9.99 22.67
C GLU A 450 -18.12 8.59 22.30
N LEU A 451 -17.81 8.13 21.08
CA LEU A 451 -18.18 6.82 20.55
C LEU A 451 -17.53 5.69 21.34
N LEU A 452 -16.24 5.83 21.67
CA LEU A 452 -15.45 4.82 22.35
C LEU A 452 -14.48 5.47 23.36
N PRO A 453 -14.97 5.95 24.52
CA PRO A 453 -14.15 6.63 25.52
C PRO A 453 -13.10 5.71 26.18
N TYR A 454 -13.24 4.39 26.03
CA TYR A 454 -12.31 3.39 26.54
C TYR A 454 -11.88 2.41 25.42
N PRO A 455 -10.99 2.83 24.50
CA PRO A 455 -10.62 2.05 23.31
C PRO A 455 -10.12 0.64 23.59
N GLU A 456 -9.39 0.46 24.69
CA GLU A 456 -8.90 -0.84 25.15
C GLU A 456 -10.02 -1.90 25.26
N LYS A 457 -11.26 -1.50 25.59
CA LYS A 457 -12.39 -2.45 25.66
C LYS A 457 -12.77 -3.01 24.30
N ALA A 458 -12.62 -2.25 23.22
CA ALA A 458 -12.98 -2.69 21.88
C ALA A 458 -12.02 -3.76 21.33
N LYS A 459 -10.85 -3.96 21.95
CA LYS A 459 -9.94 -5.08 21.65
C LYS A 459 -10.56 -6.46 21.95
N SER A 460 -11.69 -6.49 22.67
CA SER A 460 -12.49 -7.70 22.93
C SER A 460 -13.52 -8.03 21.84
N LEU A 461 -13.64 -7.21 20.80
CA LEU A 461 -14.44 -7.56 19.63
C LEU A 461 -13.75 -8.69 18.85
N GLU A 462 -14.55 -9.60 18.31
CA GLU A 462 -14.07 -10.63 17.40
C GLU A 462 -13.80 -10.01 16.02
N LEU A 463 -14.59 -9.02 15.61
CA LEU A 463 -14.40 -8.27 14.38
C LEU A 463 -14.98 -6.86 14.46
N LEU A 464 -14.18 -5.87 14.04
CA LEU A 464 -14.62 -4.52 13.73
C LEU A 464 -14.29 -4.19 12.27
N TRP A 465 -15.31 -3.99 11.46
CA TRP A 465 -15.22 -3.64 10.05
C TRP A 465 -15.82 -2.26 9.81
N ILE A 466 -15.05 -1.39 9.17
CA ILE A 466 -15.46 -0.06 8.73
C ILE A 466 -15.15 0.05 7.26
N SER A 467 -16.14 0.35 6.42
CA SER A 467 -15.94 0.52 4.98
C SER A 467 -16.56 1.78 4.42
N CYS A 468 -16.05 2.23 3.29
CA CYS A 468 -16.60 3.36 2.54
C CYS A 468 -16.06 3.36 1.09
N GLY A 469 -16.89 3.76 0.14
CA GLY A 469 -16.45 3.99 -1.24
C GLY A 469 -15.54 5.22 -1.35
N ASP A 470 -14.52 5.19 -2.21
CA ASP A 470 -13.56 6.28 -2.39
C ASP A 470 -14.18 7.59 -2.92
N ALA A 471 -15.31 7.50 -3.61
CA ALA A 471 -16.10 8.63 -4.09
C ALA A 471 -17.33 8.95 -3.19
N ASP A 472 -17.44 8.31 -2.04
CA ASP A 472 -18.53 8.53 -1.08
C ASP A 472 -18.28 9.81 -0.26
N GLY A 473 -19.25 10.73 -0.27
CA GLY A 473 -19.19 11.98 0.49
C GLY A 473 -19.19 11.80 2.02
N LEU A 474 -19.45 10.58 2.51
CA LEU A 474 -19.43 10.24 3.94
C LEU A 474 -18.09 9.68 4.43
N MET A 475 -17.08 9.55 3.55
CA MET A 475 -15.73 9.10 3.91
C MET A 475 -15.15 9.75 5.20
N PRO A 476 -15.32 11.06 5.47
CA PRO A 476 -14.78 11.68 6.68
C PRO A 476 -15.25 11.06 8.00
N PHE A 477 -16.44 10.45 8.05
CA PHE A 477 -16.97 9.81 9.26
C PHE A 477 -16.36 8.42 9.49
N SER A 478 -16.12 7.69 8.41
CA SER A 478 -15.46 6.38 8.43
C SER A 478 -13.96 6.55 8.73
N SER A 479 -13.28 7.48 8.04
CA SER A 479 -11.83 7.70 8.20
C SER A 479 -11.49 8.22 9.59
N ARG A 480 -12.19 9.24 10.12
CA ARG A 480 -11.93 9.77 11.47
C ARG A 480 -12.08 8.71 12.57
N THR A 481 -12.98 7.75 12.36
CA THR A 481 -13.20 6.66 13.32
C THR A 481 -12.08 5.63 13.22
N SER A 482 -11.70 5.23 12.01
CA SER A 482 -10.56 4.33 11.79
C SER A 482 -9.24 4.90 12.30
N GLU A 483 -8.98 6.19 12.05
CA GLU A 483 -7.79 6.89 12.54
C GLU A 483 -7.72 6.83 14.07
N TYR A 484 -8.81 7.18 14.77
CA TYR A 484 -8.87 7.10 16.22
C TYR A 484 -8.61 5.67 16.74
N LEU A 485 -9.17 4.65 16.09
CA LEU A 485 -8.97 3.25 16.46
C LEU A 485 -7.51 2.81 16.25
N ARG A 486 -6.88 3.24 15.15
CA ARG A 486 -5.46 2.97 14.86
C ARG A 486 -4.55 3.61 15.89
N ASP A 487 -4.83 4.85 16.27
CA ASP A 487 -4.03 5.60 17.27
C ASP A 487 -4.10 4.96 18.67
N HIS A 488 -5.13 4.14 18.94
CA HIS A 488 -5.31 3.42 20.20
C HIS A 488 -5.14 1.89 20.08
N ASP A 489 -4.49 1.42 19.01
CA ASP A 489 -4.18 0.00 18.80
C ASP A 489 -5.40 -0.93 18.81
N VAL A 490 -6.59 -0.44 18.43
CA VAL A 490 -7.78 -1.27 18.35
C VAL A 490 -7.77 -2.05 17.02
N PRO A 491 -7.75 -3.40 17.04
CA PRO A 491 -7.79 -4.19 15.82
C PRO A 491 -9.08 -3.93 15.04
N HIS A 492 -8.96 -3.51 13.79
CA HIS A 492 -10.09 -3.29 12.92
C HIS A 492 -9.68 -3.38 11.45
N ILE A 493 -10.66 -3.59 10.58
CA ILE A 493 -10.52 -3.45 9.13
C ILE A 493 -11.07 -2.09 8.74
N PHE A 494 -10.25 -1.30 8.04
CA PHE A 494 -10.71 -0.14 7.29
C PHE A 494 -10.62 -0.44 5.80
N TYR A 495 -11.77 -0.66 5.18
CA TYR A 495 -11.89 -1.15 3.81
C TYR A 495 -12.40 -0.03 2.89
N VAL A 496 -11.51 0.46 2.03
CA VAL A 496 -11.83 1.45 1.00
C VAL A 496 -11.86 0.76 -0.36
N GLU A 497 -12.95 0.96 -1.09
CA GLU A 497 -13.16 0.38 -2.41
C GLU A 497 -13.61 1.42 -3.45
N PRO A 498 -13.45 1.15 -4.76
CA PRO A 498 -13.95 2.04 -5.80
C PRO A 498 -15.48 2.14 -5.78
N GLY A 499 -16.03 3.33 -5.56
CA GLY A 499 -17.48 3.54 -5.60
C GLY A 499 -17.99 4.75 -4.82
N GLY A 500 -19.26 5.10 -5.03
CA GLY A 500 -19.93 6.19 -4.34
C GLY A 500 -20.78 5.73 -3.17
N HIS A 501 -21.72 6.57 -2.75
CA HIS A 501 -22.70 6.26 -1.71
C HIS A 501 -23.86 5.40 -2.25
N ASP A 502 -23.58 4.13 -2.59
CA ASP A 502 -24.53 3.29 -3.32
C ASP A 502 -24.45 1.78 -3.01
N PHE A 503 -25.47 1.03 -3.47
CA PHE A 503 -25.61 -0.40 -3.22
C PHE A 503 -24.56 -1.28 -3.91
N LYS A 504 -23.80 -0.78 -4.89
CA LYS A 504 -22.68 -1.56 -5.46
C LYS A 504 -21.63 -1.79 -4.37
N VAL A 505 -21.27 -0.73 -3.65
CA VAL A 505 -20.35 -0.74 -2.50
C VAL A 505 -20.93 -1.59 -1.37
N TRP A 506 -22.15 -1.29 -0.91
CA TRP A 506 -22.70 -1.99 0.27
C TRP A 506 -22.96 -3.49 0.07
N LYS A 507 -23.23 -3.94 -1.17
CA LYS A 507 -23.32 -5.37 -1.47
C LYS A 507 -21.96 -6.05 -1.40
N ASN A 508 -20.91 -5.40 -1.92
CA ASN A 508 -19.55 -5.91 -1.80
C ASN A 508 -19.14 -5.97 -0.33
N ASP A 509 -19.35 -4.91 0.43
CA ASP A 509 -19.11 -4.86 1.88
C ASP A 509 -19.81 -5.99 2.63
N LEU A 510 -21.11 -6.22 2.35
CA LEU A 510 -21.86 -7.30 2.96
C LEU A 510 -21.28 -8.68 2.60
N TYR A 511 -20.88 -8.89 1.34
CA TYR A 511 -20.22 -10.12 0.90
C TYR A 511 -18.89 -10.33 1.63
N MET A 512 -18.06 -9.28 1.74
CA MET A 512 -16.74 -9.36 2.37
C MET A 512 -16.85 -9.59 3.89
N PHE A 513 -17.66 -8.78 4.57
CA PHE A 513 -17.84 -8.83 6.03
C PHE A 513 -18.48 -10.15 6.48
N SER A 514 -19.54 -10.61 5.81
CA SER A 514 -20.29 -11.79 6.26
C SER A 514 -19.47 -13.07 6.27
N GLN A 515 -18.49 -13.21 5.37
CA GLN A 515 -17.59 -14.39 5.31
C GLN A 515 -16.76 -14.60 6.58
N MET A 516 -16.53 -13.53 7.35
CA MET A 516 -15.74 -13.56 8.59
C MET A 516 -16.58 -13.84 9.83
N LEU A 517 -17.89 -13.68 9.74
CA LEU A 517 -18.76 -13.76 10.91
C LEU A 517 -18.75 -15.15 11.54
N PHE A 518 -18.64 -15.17 12.87
CA PHE A 518 -18.74 -16.37 13.71
C PHE A 518 -17.64 -17.42 13.44
N LYS A 519 -16.48 -16.95 12.95
CA LYS A 519 -15.29 -17.76 12.65
C LYS A 519 -14.04 -17.11 13.25
N PRO A 520 -12.97 -17.87 13.55
CA PRO A 520 -11.72 -17.28 13.98
C PRO A 520 -11.20 -16.23 12.98
N VAL A 521 -10.94 -15.02 13.47
CA VAL A 521 -10.40 -13.90 12.69
C VAL A 521 -8.88 -13.85 12.86
N ASN A 522 -8.16 -13.70 11.74
CA ASN A 522 -6.71 -13.51 11.78
C ASN A 522 -6.39 -12.00 11.86
N ASN A 523 -5.95 -11.56 13.03
CA ASN A 523 -5.60 -10.15 13.26
C ASN A 523 -4.38 -9.67 12.47
N ASP A 524 -3.50 -10.58 12.02
CA ASP A 524 -2.27 -10.23 11.30
C ASP A 524 -2.52 -9.70 9.88
N VAL A 525 -3.74 -9.85 9.37
CA VAL A 525 -4.08 -9.54 7.97
C VAL A 525 -5.19 -8.50 7.82
N LEU A 526 -5.70 -7.92 8.91
CA LEU A 526 -6.79 -6.94 8.87
C LEU A 526 -6.49 -5.73 7.97
N ASN A 527 -5.25 -5.24 8.00
CA ASN A 527 -4.84 -4.09 7.17
C ASN A 527 -4.63 -4.43 5.68
N LYS A 528 -4.75 -5.70 5.29
CA LYS A 528 -4.51 -6.16 3.91
C LYS A 528 -5.78 -6.24 3.06
N TYR A 529 -6.97 -6.11 3.67
CA TYR A 529 -8.26 -6.21 2.98
C TYR A 529 -8.56 -5.02 2.06
N SER A 530 -8.13 -3.81 2.42
CA SER A 530 -8.45 -2.61 1.64
C SER A 530 -7.91 -2.70 0.21
N VAL A 531 -8.74 -2.29 -0.76
CA VAL A 531 -8.36 -2.19 -2.19
C VAL A 531 -7.63 -0.87 -2.45
N LEU A 532 -8.13 0.20 -1.84
CA LEU A 532 -7.62 1.56 -1.98
C LEU A 532 -7.11 2.11 -0.66
N GLY A 533 -6.39 3.23 -0.73
CA GLY A 533 -5.93 3.99 0.43
C GLY A 533 -6.64 5.33 0.56
N LEU A 534 -6.33 6.06 1.62
CA LEU A 534 -6.75 7.46 1.74
C LEU A 534 -5.80 8.36 0.94
N PRO A 535 -6.30 9.40 0.25
CA PRO A 535 -5.43 10.39 -0.38
C PRO A 535 -4.46 10.99 0.65
N ALA A 536 -3.18 11.12 0.30
CA ALA A 536 -2.21 11.73 1.19
C ALA A 536 -2.60 13.18 1.50
N SER A 537 -2.38 13.63 2.74
CA SER A 537 -2.71 15.00 3.16
C SER A 537 -1.89 16.08 2.44
N THR A 538 -0.82 15.68 1.75
CA THR A 538 0.04 16.54 0.94
C THR A 538 -0.39 16.58 -0.53
N ASN A 539 -1.48 15.91 -0.92
CA ASN A 539 -2.02 16.02 -2.27
C ASN A 539 -2.58 17.43 -2.50
N ILE A 540 -2.43 17.95 -3.73
CA ILE A 540 -3.15 19.17 -4.11
C ILE A 540 -4.66 18.89 -4.16
N ARG A 541 -5.45 19.96 -4.09
CA ARG A 541 -6.93 19.88 -4.04
C ARG A 541 -7.50 18.92 -5.10
N ASN A 542 -8.38 18.02 -4.64
CA ASN A 542 -9.12 17.04 -5.44
C ASN A 542 -8.27 15.94 -6.10
N LYS A 543 -6.99 15.78 -5.75
CA LYS A 543 -6.18 14.66 -6.24
C LYS A 543 -6.29 13.46 -5.31
N GLN A 544 -6.65 12.32 -5.91
CA GLN A 544 -6.82 11.05 -5.20
C GLN A 544 -5.49 10.35 -4.92
N TYR A 545 -4.49 10.55 -5.77
CA TYR A 545 -3.17 9.92 -5.65
C TYR A 545 -2.07 10.97 -5.38
N PRO A 546 -1.00 10.60 -4.66
CA PRO A 546 -0.78 9.31 -4.00
C PRO A 546 -1.82 8.96 -2.92
N GLN A 547 -2.08 7.66 -2.75
CA GLN A 547 -2.92 7.09 -1.71
C GLN A 547 -2.08 6.34 -0.70
N ILE A 548 -2.45 6.39 0.57
CA ILE A 548 -1.80 5.69 1.67
C ILE A 548 -2.71 4.57 2.14
N LEU A 549 -2.25 3.33 2.00
CA LEU A 549 -2.94 2.13 2.46
C LEU A 549 -2.87 2.02 3.99
N PRO A 550 -3.78 1.28 4.65
CA PRO A 550 -3.77 1.10 6.11
C PRO A 550 -2.49 0.51 6.68
N ASP A 551 -1.68 -0.18 5.87
CA ASP A 551 -0.38 -0.75 6.23
C ASP A 551 0.83 0.15 5.87
N SER A 552 0.59 1.44 5.67
CA SER A 552 1.57 2.49 5.33
C SER A 552 2.30 2.28 4.00
N ARG A 553 1.81 1.38 3.14
CA ARG A 553 2.21 1.35 1.73
C ARG A 553 1.57 2.50 0.97
N VAL A 554 2.25 2.97 -0.06
CA VAL A 554 1.77 4.08 -0.89
C VAL A 554 1.47 3.58 -2.28
N VAL A 555 0.29 3.90 -2.78
CA VAL A 555 -0.08 3.72 -4.18
C VAL A 555 0.15 5.03 -4.91
N PHE A 556 1.05 5.02 -5.89
CA PHE A 556 1.25 6.14 -6.81
C PHE A 556 0.57 5.82 -8.13
N LYS A 557 -0.08 6.82 -8.73
CA LYS A 557 -0.70 6.71 -10.05
C LYS A 557 -0.53 8.00 -10.83
N THR A 558 -0.04 7.91 -12.06
CA THR A 558 0.13 9.06 -12.96
C THR A 558 -0.19 8.69 -14.40
N LYS A 559 -0.63 9.64 -15.22
CA LYS A 559 -0.94 9.39 -16.63
C LYS A 559 0.21 9.88 -17.51
N ALA A 560 0.84 8.97 -18.23
CA ALA A 560 1.97 9.27 -19.12
C ALA A 560 2.03 8.26 -20.28
N PRO A 561 1.06 8.29 -21.22
CA PRO A 561 0.86 7.23 -22.21
C PRO A 561 2.05 7.03 -23.17
N GLU A 562 2.86 8.07 -23.38
CA GLU A 562 4.01 8.04 -24.29
C GLU A 562 5.34 7.76 -23.58
N ALA A 563 5.36 7.73 -22.25
CA ALA A 563 6.57 7.43 -21.48
C ALA A 563 7.01 5.98 -21.74
N LYS A 564 8.31 5.72 -21.74
CA LYS A 564 8.88 4.36 -21.91
C LYS A 564 9.17 3.72 -20.56
N GLN A 565 9.54 4.53 -19.58
CA GLN A 565 9.78 4.11 -18.21
C GLN A 565 9.31 5.20 -17.25
N VAL A 566 8.56 4.78 -16.23
CA VAL A 566 8.15 5.64 -15.12
C VAL A 566 8.54 4.98 -13.80
N GLN A 567 9.14 5.76 -12.90
CA GLN A 567 9.51 5.31 -11.55
C GLN A 567 9.12 6.33 -10.49
N ILE A 568 8.97 5.88 -9.24
CA ILE A 568 8.94 6.74 -8.06
C ILE A 568 10.26 6.61 -7.31
N ASP A 569 10.86 7.73 -6.92
CA ASP A 569 12.06 7.78 -6.07
C ASP A 569 11.71 8.36 -4.70
N LEU A 570 11.75 7.50 -3.67
CA LEU A 570 11.56 7.81 -2.25
C LEU A 570 12.86 7.54 -1.46
N GLY A 571 14.02 7.71 -2.11
CA GLY A 571 15.31 7.17 -1.63
C GLY A 571 15.56 5.73 -2.10
N LYS A 572 14.48 4.97 -2.29
CA LYS A 572 14.43 3.75 -3.11
C LYS A 572 13.59 4.01 -4.36
N LYS A 573 14.04 3.47 -5.49
CA LYS A 573 13.34 3.57 -6.77
C LYS A 573 12.35 2.41 -6.95
N TYR A 574 11.14 2.73 -7.38
CA TYR A 574 10.07 1.78 -7.68
C TYR A 574 9.64 1.92 -9.13
N ASP A 575 9.81 0.88 -9.94
CA ASP A 575 9.28 0.84 -11.30
C ASP A 575 7.76 0.79 -11.29
N MET A 576 7.12 1.61 -12.12
CA MET A 576 5.67 1.64 -12.29
C MET A 576 5.23 0.77 -13.46
N GLU A 577 3.99 0.29 -13.41
CA GLU A 577 3.35 -0.52 -14.46
C GLU A 577 2.27 0.29 -15.18
N ILE A 578 2.27 0.29 -16.52
CA ILE A 578 1.29 1.00 -17.34
C ILE A 578 0.07 0.13 -17.65
N ASP A 579 -1.13 0.70 -17.57
CA ASP A 579 -2.38 0.08 -18.02
C ASP A 579 -2.77 0.49 -19.45
N ASP A 580 -3.80 -0.15 -20.00
CA ASP A 580 -4.33 0.08 -21.34
C ASP A 580 -4.85 1.52 -21.57
N GLU A 581 -5.09 2.28 -20.50
CA GLU A 581 -5.55 3.68 -20.55
C GLU A 581 -4.40 4.70 -20.44
N GLY A 582 -3.17 4.21 -20.33
CA GLY A 582 -1.94 5.00 -20.23
C GLY A 582 -1.63 5.51 -18.83
N PHE A 583 -2.23 4.92 -17.79
CA PHE A 583 -1.85 5.21 -16.40
C PHE A 583 -0.76 4.26 -15.91
N TRP A 584 0.27 4.85 -15.34
CA TRP A 584 1.33 4.17 -14.62
C TRP A 584 0.94 4.06 -13.15
N THR A 585 1.04 2.87 -12.56
CA THR A 585 0.70 2.61 -11.15
C THR A 585 1.82 1.82 -10.47
N VAL A 586 2.10 2.10 -9.21
CA VAL A 586 2.93 1.25 -8.34
C VAL A 586 2.42 1.29 -6.91
N THR A 587 2.60 0.18 -6.18
CA THR A 587 2.44 0.13 -4.73
C THR A 587 3.80 -0.14 -4.09
N THR A 588 4.22 0.71 -3.15
CA THR A 588 5.49 0.54 -2.44
C THR A 588 5.45 -0.61 -1.44
N ASP A 589 6.59 -0.92 -0.81
CA ASP A 589 6.61 -1.54 0.51
C ASP A 589 6.17 -0.51 1.59
N SER A 590 6.07 -0.93 2.85
CA SER A 590 5.60 -0.06 3.93
C SER A 590 6.60 1.08 4.15
N ILE A 591 6.11 2.32 4.14
CA ILE A 591 6.92 3.52 4.35
C ILE A 591 6.82 3.94 5.81
N THR A 592 7.94 4.38 6.39
CA THR A 592 7.98 4.83 7.78
C THR A 592 7.14 6.09 7.99
N GLU A 593 6.71 6.32 9.23
CA GLU A 593 5.82 7.41 9.57
C GLU A 593 6.43 8.81 9.35
N GLY A 594 5.55 9.78 9.10
CA GLY A 594 5.89 11.18 8.91
C GLY A 594 6.30 11.55 7.48
N PHE A 595 7.07 12.62 7.33
CA PHE A 595 7.30 13.28 6.04
C PHE A 595 8.48 12.73 5.26
N HIS A 596 8.27 12.46 3.97
CA HIS A 596 9.29 12.01 3.02
C HIS A 596 9.27 12.85 1.74
N TYR A 597 10.44 13.30 1.30
CA TYR A 597 10.58 13.85 -0.06
C TYR A 597 10.53 12.72 -1.08
N TYR A 598 9.93 12.99 -2.24
CA TYR A 598 9.95 12.04 -3.35
C TYR A 598 9.98 12.73 -4.72
N SER A 599 10.21 11.94 -5.77
CA SER A 599 10.14 12.40 -7.16
C SER A 599 9.59 11.35 -8.09
N LEU A 600 8.89 11.83 -9.12
CA LEU A 600 8.52 11.02 -10.28
C LEU A 600 9.68 11.05 -11.27
N ILE A 601 10.13 9.89 -11.74
CA ILE A 601 11.16 9.77 -12.77
C ILE A 601 10.45 9.37 -14.07
N LEU A 602 10.45 10.28 -15.04
CA LEU A 602 9.90 10.06 -16.39
C LEU A 602 11.05 9.94 -17.37
N ASP A 603 11.25 8.75 -17.95
CA ASP A 603 12.31 8.47 -18.92
C ASP A 603 13.70 8.96 -18.46
N GLY A 604 14.01 8.77 -17.17
CA GLY A 604 15.26 9.17 -16.54
C GLY A 604 15.31 10.60 -15.98
N VAL A 605 14.28 11.41 -16.21
CA VAL A 605 14.20 12.80 -15.70
C VAL A 605 13.38 12.86 -14.42
N ALA A 606 13.99 13.32 -13.33
CA ALA A 606 13.29 13.54 -12.06
C ALA A 606 12.46 14.83 -12.10
N VAL A 607 11.17 14.72 -11.81
CA VAL A 607 10.21 15.83 -11.73
C VAL A 607 9.43 15.77 -10.43
N ALA A 608 8.90 16.91 -10.00
CA ALA A 608 7.86 16.92 -8.96
C ALA A 608 6.59 16.28 -9.53
N ASP A 609 5.95 15.44 -8.72
CA ASP A 609 4.64 14.87 -8.98
C ASP A 609 3.59 16.01 -9.04
N PRO A 610 2.91 16.20 -10.19
CA PRO A 610 1.88 17.22 -10.34
C PRO A 610 0.65 17.03 -9.43
N ALA A 611 0.51 15.88 -8.76
CA ALA A 611 -0.58 15.60 -7.85
C ALA A 611 -0.27 15.93 -6.38
N SER A 612 0.99 16.25 -6.05
CA SER A 612 1.44 16.60 -4.71
C SER A 612 1.71 18.10 -4.58
N GLU A 613 1.50 18.65 -3.38
CA GLU A 613 2.10 19.91 -2.96
C GLU A 613 3.63 19.83 -3.07
N THR A 614 4.29 20.98 -3.16
CA THR A 614 5.75 21.04 -3.30
C THR A 614 6.42 21.65 -2.08
N PHE A 615 7.58 21.09 -1.75
CA PHE A 615 8.38 21.43 -0.59
C PHE A 615 9.80 21.72 -1.06
N TYR A 616 10.41 22.77 -0.54
CA TYR A 616 11.81 23.05 -0.86
C TYR A 616 12.72 22.18 0.01
N GLY A 617 13.49 21.33 -0.65
CA GLY A 617 14.37 20.34 -0.07
C GLY A 617 15.19 19.66 -1.15
N MET A 618 16.26 18.95 -0.78
CA MET A 618 17.17 18.34 -1.76
C MET A 618 17.78 19.35 -2.76
N GLY A 619 17.80 20.64 -2.42
CA GLY A 619 18.28 21.74 -3.27
C GLY A 619 17.30 22.19 -4.36
N ARG A 620 16.03 21.76 -4.34
CA ARG A 620 15.01 22.12 -5.33
C ARG A 620 13.60 22.10 -4.75
N MET A 621 12.60 22.44 -5.56
CA MET A 621 11.22 22.05 -5.25
C MET A 621 11.04 20.55 -5.52
N ALA A 622 10.65 19.81 -4.50
CA ALA A 622 10.36 18.39 -4.57
C ALA A 622 8.92 18.11 -4.11
N SER A 623 8.38 16.96 -4.49
CA SER A 623 7.13 16.48 -3.92
C SER A 623 7.39 15.93 -2.53
N GLY A 624 6.34 15.90 -1.70
CA GLY A 624 6.42 15.40 -0.34
C GLY A 624 5.20 14.57 -0.01
N ILE A 625 5.40 13.48 0.73
CA ILE A 625 4.32 12.65 1.24
C ILE A 625 4.39 12.57 2.76
N GLU A 626 3.24 12.75 3.41
CA GLU A 626 3.08 12.63 4.85
C GLU A 626 2.42 11.28 5.16
N ILE A 627 3.19 10.33 5.66
CA ILE A 627 2.66 9.08 6.22
C ILE A 627 2.10 9.40 7.62
N PRO A 628 0.82 9.07 7.91
CA PRO A 628 0.22 9.35 9.21
C PRO A 628 1.07 8.79 10.36
N PHE A 629 1.31 9.63 11.38
CA PHE A 629 2.06 9.24 12.57
C PHE A 629 1.13 8.68 13.63
N LYS A 630 1.60 7.60 14.27
CA LYS A 630 0.89 6.93 15.34
C LYS A 630 1.35 7.52 16.67
N GLY A 631 0.51 8.35 17.30
CA GLY A 631 0.84 8.94 18.60
C GLY A 631 -0.10 10.05 19.06
N ASP A 632 0.38 10.90 19.95
CA ASP A 632 -0.38 12.01 20.57
C ASP A 632 -0.74 13.15 19.59
N GLY A 633 -0.36 13.01 18.32
CA GLY A 633 -0.59 13.99 17.26
C GLY A 633 -0.02 15.35 17.62
N TYR A 634 1.17 15.41 18.24
CA TYR A 634 1.77 16.68 18.72
C TYR A 634 1.95 17.75 17.62
N TYR A 635 1.96 17.36 16.35
CA TYR A 635 2.02 18.27 15.19
C TYR A 635 0.73 18.30 14.35
N SER A 636 -0.35 17.69 14.85
CA SER A 636 -1.66 17.72 14.19
C SER A 636 -2.34 19.07 14.39
N LEU A 637 -3.20 19.45 13.44
CA LEU A 637 -4.10 20.58 13.60
C LEU A 637 -5.18 20.21 14.63
N LYS A 638 -5.22 20.91 15.76
CA LYS A 638 -6.18 20.70 16.85
C LYS A 638 -7.04 21.95 17.04
N ASP A 639 -8.19 21.82 17.70
CA ASP A 639 -9.02 22.96 18.11
C ASP A 639 -8.39 23.67 19.33
N VAL A 640 -7.32 24.42 19.08
CA VAL A 640 -6.56 25.19 20.07
C VAL A 640 -6.28 26.60 19.52
N PRO A 641 -5.96 27.59 20.37
CA PRO A 641 -5.47 28.88 19.87
C PRO A 641 -4.23 28.69 19.00
N HIS A 642 -4.21 29.35 17.83
CA HIS A 642 -3.13 29.24 16.85
C HIS A 642 -2.32 30.53 16.73
N GLY A 643 -0.99 30.38 16.65
CA GLY A 643 -0.07 31.48 16.37
C GLY A 643 0.05 31.78 14.87
N ASP A 644 0.65 32.92 14.54
CA ASP A 644 0.85 33.32 13.14
C ASP A 644 2.22 32.87 12.62
N ILE A 645 2.27 32.46 11.34
CA ILE A 645 3.50 32.39 10.55
C ILE A 645 3.61 33.65 9.68
N ARG A 646 4.66 34.44 9.89
CA ARG A 646 4.89 35.72 9.23
C ARG A 646 6.11 35.64 8.33
N ILE A 647 5.93 35.91 7.04
CA ILE A 647 7.02 35.99 6.07
C ILE A 647 7.60 37.40 6.11
N LYS A 648 8.90 37.55 6.40
CA LYS A 648 9.57 38.84 6.54
C LYS A 648 10.82 38.93 5.68
N LYS A 649 10.93 40.05 4.96
CA LYS A 649 12.13 40.44 4.23
C LYS A 649 12.87 41.51 5.02
N TYR A 650 14.19 41.38 5.11
CA TYR A 650 15.05 42.33 5.77
C TYR A 650 16.34 42.51 4.97
N PHE A 651 16.94 43.69 5.05
CA PHE A 651 18.23 43.94 4.43
C PHE A 651 19.33 43.55 5.42
N SER A 652 20.15 42.57 5.08
CA SER A 652 21.26 42.13 5.93
C SER A 652 22.47 43.03 5.71
N ASN A 653 22.96 43.63 6.80
CA ASN A 653 24.21 44.37 6.79
C ASN A 653 25.44 43.44 6.67
N ALA A 654 25.32 42.17 7.01
CA ALA A 654 26.41 41.20 6.89
C ALA A 654 26.64 40.81 5.43
N SER A 655 25.56 40.50 4.68
CA SER A 655 25.65 40.07 3.28
C SER A 655 25.46 41.20 2.27
N GLN A 656 25.08 42.40 2.72
CA GLN A 656 24.73 43.54 1.87
C GLN A 656 23.64 43.20 0.84
N SER A 657 22.66 42.38 1.26
CA SER A 657 21.59 41.89 0.38
C SER A 657 20.27 41.76 1.14
N TRP A 658 19.16 41.74 0.40
CA TRP A 658 17.87 41.35 0.98
C TRP A 658 17.87 39.85 1.27
N ARG A 659 17.37 39.50 2.46
CA ARG A 659 17.13 38.13 2.91
C ARG A 659 15.69 37.99 3.37
N GLU A 660 15.25 36.75 3.54
CA GLU A 660 13.92 36.42 4.01
C GLU A 660 14.00 35.45 5.19
N MET A 661 13.08 35.59 6.14
CA MET A 661 12.87 34.67 7.25
C MET A 661 11.39 34.44 7.50
N TYR A 662 11.06 33.30 8.10
CA TYR A 662 9.72 33.01 8.59
C TYR A 662 9.72 33.21 10.10
N VAL A 663 8.71 33.90 10.64
CA VAL A 663 8.62 34.19 12.07
C VAL A 663 7.30 33.67 12.61
N TYR A 664 7.36 32.77 13.56
CA TYR A 664 6.22 32.35 14.37
C TYR A 664 6.02 33.33 15.54
N THR A 665 4.79 33.82 15.72
CA THR A 665 4.37 34.54 16.93
C THR A 665 3.30 33.73 17.66
N PRO A 666 3.39 33.56 18.99
CA PRO A 666 2.50 32.66 19.73
C PRO A 666 1.04 33.17 19.73
N PRO A 667 0.06 32.28 20.01
CA PRO A 667 -1.33 32.71 20.18
C PRO A 667 -1.44 33.81 21.24
N GLY A 668 -2.28 34.82 20.99
CA GLY A 668 -2.43 35.96 21.90
C GLY A 668 -1.38 37.06 21.73
N TYR A 669 -0.46 36.94 20.74
CA TYR A 669 0.60 37.93 20.53
C TYR A 669 0.04 39.33 20.26
N GLU A 670 -0.95 39.49 19.37
CA GLU A 670 -1.49 40.81 19.01
C GLU A 670 -2.39 41.43 20.08
N GLU A 671 -2.91 40.61 20.99
CA GLU A 671 -3.77 41.01 22.09
C GLU A 671 -2.98 41.41 23.35
N SER A 672 -1.64 41.31 23.32
CA SER A 672 -0.77 41.49 24.49
C SER A 672 0.46 42.36 24.20
N ASP A 673 0.76 43.23 25.17
CA ASP A 673 1.99 44.04 25.20
C ASP A 673 3.21 43.28 25.76
N GLN A 674 3.05 42.00 26.12
CA GLN A 674 4.12 41.17 26.66
C GLN A 674 5.29 41.04 25.67
N ALA A 675 6.52 41.09 26.19
CA ALA A 675 7.72 40.72 25.46
C ALA A 675 8.03 39.22 25.63
N TYR A 676 8.41 38.55 24.55
CA TYR A 676 8.60 37.11 24.48
C TYR A 676 10.08 36.72 24.33
N PRO A 677 10.51 35.55 24.84
CA PRO A 677 11.81 35.00 24.47
C PRO A 677 11.81 34.54 23.00
N VAL A 678 13.00 34.35 22.43
CA VAL A 678 13.19 34.04 21.00
C VAL A 678 14.02 32.79 20.80
N LEU A 679 13.50 31.86 19.99
CA LEU A 679 14.28 30.76 19.40
C LEU A 679 14.62 31.10 17.95
N TYR A 680 15.91 31.13 17.62
CA TYR A 680 16.39 31.17 16.24
C TYR A 680 16.60 29.73 15.75
N LEU A 681 15.98 29.36 14.64
CA LEU A 681 15.86 27.97 14.19
C LEU A 681 16.35 27.79 12.75
N LEU A 682 17.26 26.84 12.52
CA LEU A 682 17.99 26.65 11.26
C LEU A 682 17.67 25.31 10.59
N HIS A 683 17.49 25.35 9.27
CA HIS A 683 17.25 24.18 8.42
C HIS A 683 18.56 23.46 8.03
N GLY A 684 18.45 22.36 7.29
CA GLY A 684 19.58 21.55 6.82
C GLY A 684 20.13 21.96 5.46
N GLY A 685 21.15 21.25 4.98
CA GLY A 685 21.68 21.47 3.64
C GLY A 685 20.66 21.11 2.56
N GLY A 686 20.53 21.96 1.54
CA GLY A 686 19.55 21.76 0.46
C GLY A 686 18.11 22.19 0.80
N GLU A 687 17.93 22.87 1.93
CA GLU A 687 16.67 23.45 2.37
C GLU A 687 16.81 24.98 2.52
N ASP A 688 15.76 25.66 2.98
CA ASP A 688 15.76 27.10 3.24
C ASP A 688 14.82 27.49 4.39
N GLN A 689 14.59 28.80 4.59
CA GLN A 689 13.80 29.38 5.68
C GLN A 689 12.36 28.83 5.78
N ARG A 690 11.85 28.19 4.72
CA ARG A 690 10.49 27.64 4.70
C ARG A 690 10.40 26.33 5.47
N GLY A 691 11.47 25.53 5.46
CA GLY A 691 11.42 24.10 5.83
C GLY A 691 10.76 23.83 7.18
N TRP A 692 11.16 24.56 8.22
CA TRP A 692 10.61 24.42 9.58
C TRP A 692 9.13 24.79 9.69
N ALA A 693 8.66 25.77 8.92
CA ALA A 693 7.26 26.20 8.93
C ALA A 693 6.37 25.24 8.11
N THR A 694 6.90 24.69 7.01
CA THR A 694 6.17 23.80 6.11
C THR A 694 6.30 22.35 6.55
N GLN A 695 7.29 21.61 6.05
CA GLN A 695 7.48 20.21 6.39
C GLN A 695 7.94 19.97 7.84
N GLY A 696 8.39 21.00 8.56
CA GLY A 696 8.67 20.94 10.00
C GLY A 696 7.47 21.19 10.91
N LYS A 697 6.36 21.73 10.40
CA LYS A 697 5.11 22.01 11.16
C LYS A 697 5.33 22.74 12.50
N THR A 698 6.31 23.64 12.55
CA THR A 698 6.74 24.34 13.78
C THR A 698 5.58 25.03 14.50
N ASN A 699 4.69 25.72 13.77
CA ASN A 699 3.54 26.39 14.38
C ASN A 699 2.61 25.41 15.10
N LEU A 700 2.26 24.27 14.48
CA LEU A 700 1.34 23.30 15.08
C LEU A 700 1.95 22.65 16.32
N ILE A 701 3.25 22.33 16.28
CA ILE A 701 3.98 21.80 17.44
C ILE A 701 3.92 22.80 18.60
N LEU A 702 4.21 24.07 18.34
CA LEU A 702 4.23 25.10 19.38
C LEU A 702 2.84 25.47 19.89
N ASP A 703 1.84 25.58 19.01
CA ASP A 703 0.45 25.86 19.40
C ASP A 703 -0.07 24.78 20.36
N ASN A 704 0.16 23.52 20.02
CA ASN A 704 -0.24 22.39 20.85
C ASN A 704 0.52 22.39 22.20
N LEU A 705 1.84 22.58 22.19
CA LEU A 705 2.64 22.64 23.41
C LEU A 705 2.27 23.81 24.33
N ILE A 706 1.96 24.98 23.76
CA ILE A 706 1.53 26.17 24.52
C ILE A 706 0.13 25.94 25.10
N ALA A 707 -0.81 25.42 24.32
CA ALA A 707 -2.16 25.09 24.79
C ALA A 707 -2.14 24.04 25.92
N GLU A 708 -1.21 23.09 25.87
CA GLU A 708 -0.98 22.08 26.92
C GLU A 708 -0.13 22.60 28.10
N ASN A 709 0.29 23.88 28.09
CA ASN A 709 1.19 24.49 29.08
C ASN A 709 2.55 23.75 29.25
N LYS A 710 3.02 23.08 28.20
CA LYS A 710 4.29 22.34 28.19
C LYS A 710 5.47 23.18 27.71
N ALA A 711 5.24 24.19 26.88
CA ALA A 711 6.25 25.16 26.43
C ALA A 711 5.85 26.59 26.81
N ALA A 712 6.84 27.44 27.09
CA ALA A 712 6.60 28.87 27.27
C ALA A 712 6.19 29.51 25.94
N PRO A 713 5.22 30.46 25.90
CA PRO A 713 4.98 31.26 24.72
C PRO A 713 6.26 31.97 24.26
N MET A 714 6.65 31.77 23.01
CA MET A 714 7.91 32.28 22.46
C MET A 714 7.77 32.65 20.98
N ILE A 715 8.63 33.56 20.51
CA ILE A 715 8.80 33.83 19.09
C ILE A 715 9.80 32.84 18.52
N ILE A 716 9.54 32.31 17.31
CA ILE A 716 10.53 31.49 16.59
C ILE A 716 10.88 32.15 15.26
N ALA A 717 12.15 32.51 15.08
CA ALA A 717 12.69 33.06 13.85
C ALA A 717 13.40 31.95 13.06
N MET A 718 12.78 31.49 11.97
CA MET A 718 13.29 30.46 11.06
C MET A 718 14.07 31.14 9.93
N LEU A 719 15.40 30.99 9.96
CA LEU A 719 16.32 31.73 9.10
C LEU A 719 16.74 30.91 7.88
N ASP A 720 17.08 31.60 6.79
CA ASP A 720 17.84 30.99 5.69
C ASP A 720 19.33 30.93 6.07
N GLY A 721 19.82 29.73 6.35
CA GLY A 721 21.21 29.45 6.69
C GLY A 721 22.16 29.44 5.50
N ASN A 722 21.66 29.57 4.26
CA ASN A 722 22.49 29.61 3.05
C ASN A 722 23.12 31.00 2.87
N VAL A 723 24.25 31.24 3.54
CA VAL A 723 24.97 32.53 3.50
C VAL A 723 26.21 32.52 2.60
N SER A 724 26.59 31.34 2.09
CA SER A 724 27.75 31.13 1.21
C SER A 724 27.37 30.33 -0.04
N THR A 725 28.12 30.49 -1.12
CA THR A 725 27.89 29.75 -2.37
C THR A 725 28.47 28.33 -2.29
N GLY A 726 27.84 27.36 -2.96
CA GLY A 726 28.35 25.98 -3.10
C GLY A 726 27.69 24.90 -2.24
N GLY A 727 26.68 25.23 -1.42
CA GLY A 727 25.96 24.26 -0.59
C GLY A 727 26.87 23.53 0.42
N VAL A 728 26.54 22.28 0.78
CA VAL A 728 27.34 21.48 1.73
C VAL A 728 28.77 21.23 1.20
N ALA A 729 28.95 21.10 -0.12
CA ALA A 729 30.27 20.92 -0.72
C ALA A 729 31.19 22.15 -0.54
N GLY A 730 30.59 23.34 -0.38
CA GLY A 730 31.30 24.58 -0.07
C GLY A 730 31.38 24.90 1.44
N PHE A 731 30.93 24.01 2.31
CA PHE A 731 30.83 24.27 3.75
C PHE A 731 32.21 24.21 4.41
N ASN A 732 32.69 25.35 4.89
CA ASN A 732 34.01 25.53 5.50
C ASN A 732 33.98 26.60 6.61
N GLN A 733 35.15 26.91 7.19
CA GLN A 733 35.27 27.91 8.26
C GLN A 733 34.73 29.29 7.88
N ASN A 734 34.94 29.74 6.64
CA ASN A 734 34.43 31.04 6.18
C ASN A 734 32.89 31.04 6.08
N ALA A 735 32.28 29.92 5.70
CA ALA A 735 30.83 29.78 5.69
C ALA A 735 30.23 29.87 7.11
N LEU A 736 30.88 29.23 8.09
CA LEU A 736 30.49 29.31 9.50
C LEU A 736 30.57 30.76 10.03
N MET A 737 31.67 31.46 9.77
CA MET A 737 31.86 32.86 10.17
C MET A 737 30.89 33.81 9.45
N ALA A 738 30.61 33.57 8.17
CA ALA A 738 29.62 34.35 7.43
C ALA A 738 28.23 34.20 8.04
N PHE A 739 27.87 33.00 8.50
CA PHE A 739 26.59 32.77 9.15
C PHE A 739 26.53 33.43 10.52
N GLU A 740 27.59 33.32 11.31
CA GLU A 740 27.68 34.02 12.60
C GLU A 740 27.48 35.54 12.43
N ASN A 741 28.11 36.13 11.41
CA ASN A 741 27.94 37.54 11.07
C ASN A 741 26.50 37.87 10.64
N GLU A 742 25.89 37.04 9.79
CA GLU A 742 24.48 37.19 9.40
C GLU A 742 23.55 37.20 10.62
N LEU A 743 23.76 36.26 11.55
CA LEU A 743 22.97 36.15 12.77
C LEU A 743 23.10 37.41 13.63
N LYS A 744 24.34 37.88 13.86
CA LYS A 744 24.65 39.00 14.78
C LYS A 744 24.33 40.37 14.19
N GLN A 745 24.55 40.57 12.90
CA GLN A 745 24.46 41.90 12.25
C GLN A 745 23.20 42.06 11.38
N GLY A 746 22.50 40.97 11.08
CA GLY A 746 21.27 40.96 10.27
C GLY A 746 20.06 40.49 11.08
N ALA A 747 19.97 39.18 11.30
CA ALA A 747 18.76 38.54 11.79
C ALA A 747 18.36 38.97 13.22
N ILE A 748 19.29 38.94 14.19
CA ILE A 748 18.98 39.31 15.58
C ILE A 748 18.53 40.78 15.68
N PRO A 749 19.29 41.77 15.18
CA PRO A 749 18.87 43.17 15.23
C PRO A 749 17.50 43.41 14.58
N TYR A 750 17.22 42.76 13.44
CA TYR A 750 15.93 42.90 12.78
C TYR A 750 14.77 42.40 13.64
N VAL A 751 14.92 41.21 14.25
CA VAL A 751 13.88 40.64 15.12
C VAL A 751 13.65 41.52 16.34
N GLU A 752 14.71 42.01 16.98
CA GLU A 752 14.62 42.87 18.16
C GLU A 752 14.00 44.24 17.88
N GLN A 753 14.22 44.78 16.70
CA GLN A 753 13.61 46.04 16.28
C GLN A 753 12.13 45.89 15.90
N THR A 754 11.74 44.71 15.40
CA THR A 754 10.43 44.49 14.75
C THR A 754 9.41 43.86 15.69
N TYR A 755 9.85 43.03 16.64
CA TYR A 755 8.97 42.25 17.52
C TYR A 755 9.18 42.58 18.99
N ARG A 756 8.16 42.31 19.82
CA ARG A 756 8.24 42.46 21.28
C ARG A 756 9.03 41.30 21.86
N VAL A 757 10.34 41.47 21.98
CA VAL A 757 11.25 40.41 22.44
C VAL A 757 12.06 40.84 23.65
N LYS A 758 12.42 39.85 24.48
CA LYS A 758 13.44 40.00 25.53
C LYS A 758 14.81 39.78 24.89
N THR A 759 15.76 40.69 25.14
CA THR A 759 17.02 40.77 24.37
C THR A 759 18.25 40.25 25.13
N ASP A 760 18.10 39.80 26.37
CA ASP A 760 19.20 39.19 27.12
C ASP A 760 19.40 37.71 26.78
N ALA A 761 20.58 37.17 27.10
CA ALA A 761 20.94 35.80 26.75
C ALA A 761 20.00 34.73 27.35
N SER A 762 19.44 34.97 28.54
CA SER A 762 18.54 34.00 29.20
C SER A 762 17.23 33.79 28.44
N ASN A 763 16.88 34.74 27.56
CA ASN A 763 15.68 34.71 26.73
C ASN A 763 15.97 34.47 25.24
N ARG A 764 17.18 34.01 24.90
CA ARG A 764 17.57 33.68 23.52
C ARG A 764 18.09 32.25 23.41
N ALA A 765 17.52 31.51 22.45
CA ALA A 765 17.92 30.17 22.08
C ALA A 765 18.33 30.11 20.60
N LEU A 766 19.24 29.19 20.26
CA LEU A 766 19.63 28.88 18.89
C LEU A 766 19.59 27.38 18.68
N ALA A 767 18.93 26.92 17.62
CA ALA A 767 18.93 25.51 17.26
C ALA A 767 18.95 25.29 15.75
N GLY A 768 19.36 24.10 15.33
CA GLY A 768 19.36 23.74 13.92
C GLY A 768 19.57 22.28 13.64
N LEU A 769 19.09 21.84 12.48
CA LEU A 769 19.22 20.47 12.00
C LEU A 769 20.37 20.32 11.00
N SER A 770 21.10 19.21 11.03
CA SER A 770 22.14 18.87 10.04
C SER A 770 23.19 19.99 9.86
N MET A 771 23.26 20.63 8.70
CA MET A 771 24.08 21.82 8.43
C MET A 771 23.77 22.97 9.41
N GLY A 772 22.51 23.25 9.70
CA GLY A 772 22.08 24.22 10.71
C GLY A 772 22.54 23.85 12.12
N GLY A 773 22.72 22.55 12.39
CA GLY A 773 23.33 22.06 13.63
C GLY A 773 24.81 22.42 13.74
N LEU A 774 25.58 22.32 12.64
CA LEU A 774 26.98 22.78 12.59
C LEU A 774 27.09 24.30 12.76
N GLN A 775 26.18 25.04 12.13
CA GLN A 775 26.06 26.49 12.31
C GLN A 775 25.75 26.86 13.76
N THR A 776 24.85 26.11 14.41
CA THR A 776 24.54 26.27 15.84
C THR A 776 25.73 25.96 16.73
N LEU A 777 26.46 24.87 16.45
CA LEU A 777 27.68 24.49 17.17
C LEU A 777 28.76 25.57 17.06
N HIS A 778 28.91 26.22 15.91
CA HIS A 778 29.86 27.32 15.76
C HIS A 778 29.36 28.61 16.43
N ALA A 779 28.29 29.20 15.90
CA ALA A 779 27.82 30.53 16.27
C ALA A 779 27.30 30.57 17.71
N GLY A 780 26.62 29.52 18.16
CA GLY A 780 26.09 29.43 19.52
C GLY A 780 27.18 29.30 20.58
N VAL A 781 28.13 28.38 20.38
CA VAL A 781 29.22 28.12 21.35
C VAL A 781 30.20 29.30 21.41
N HIS A 782 30.48 29.96 20.29
CA HIS A 782 31.35 31.14 20.27
C HIS A 782 30.71 32.36 20.95
N ASN A 783 29.38 32.41 21.03
CA ASN A 783 28.61 33.56 21.53
C ASN A 783 27.66 33.17 22.67
N THR A 784 28.12 32.38 23.64
CA THR A 784 27.29 31.99 24.81
C THR A 784 26.91 33.17 25.71
N ASP A 785 27.52 34.35 25.54
CA ASP A 785 27.05 35.60 26.12
C ASP A 785 25.79 36.18 25.45
N MET A 786 25.40 35.65 24.28
CA MET A 786 24.17 35.99 23.57
C MET A 786 23.09 34.91 23.66
N PHE A 787 23.45 33.66 23.97
CA PHE A 787 22.54 32.51 24.01
C PHE A 787 22.72 31.69 25.28
N SER A 788 21.62 31.31 25.92
CA SER A 788 21.62 30.41 27.08
C SER A 788 21.14 28.99 26.76
N HIS A 789 20.58 28.78 25.56
CA HIS A 789 20.05 27.48 25.14
C HIS A 789 20.51 27.17 23.71
N LEU A 790 21.16 26.02 23.52
CA LEU A 790 21.59 25.52 22.21
C LEU A 790 20.96 24.16 21.90
N GLY A 791 20.46 23.98 20.67
CA GLY A 791 19.87 22.73 20.18
C GLY A 791 20.54 22.24 18.89
N VAL A 792 21.17 21.08 18.91
CA VAL A 792 21.92 20.51 17.79
C VAL A 792 21.25 19.22 17.33
N PHE A 793 20.48 19.28 16.24
CA PHE A 793 19.66 18.17 15.78
C PHE A 793 20.32 17.43 14.62
N SER A 794 20.46 16.10 14.72
CA SER A 794 21.06 15.24 13.68
C SER A 794 22.37 15.79 13.11
N SER A 795 23.31 16.20 13.97
CA SER A 795 24.55 16.86 13.54
C SER A 795 25.75 16.47 14.39
N GLY A 796 26.94 16.87 13.93
CA GLY A 796 28.22 16.65 14.59
C GLY A 796 29.37 17.07 13.71
N TRP A 797 30.45 17.56 14.32
CA TRP A 797 31.65 17.95 13.58
C TRP A 797 32.22 16.79 12.76
N PHE A 798 32.60 17.07 11.51
CA PHE A 798 33.14 16.05 10.60
C PHE A 798 34.43 15.46 11.13
N ALA A 799 34.37 14.19 11.56
CA ALA A 799 35.49 13.51 12.23
C ALA A 799 36.71 13.29 11.32
N ASN A 800 36.54 13.41 10.01
CA ASN A 800 37.57 13.28 8.98
C ASN A 800 38.02 14.63 8.40
N ASN A 801 37.63 15.76 9.00
CA ASN A 801 38.00 17.09 8.56
C ASN A 801 38.51 17.93 9.74
N ASP A 802 39.79 17.74 10.07
CA ASP A 802 40.45 18.43 11.17
C ASP A 802 40.61 19.94 10.91
N GLU A 803 40.70 20.37 9.64
CA GLU A 803 40.78 21.79 9.29
C GLU A 803 39.52 22.56 9.70
N LEU A 804 38.35 21.93 9.55
CA LEU A 804 37.07 22.50 9.99
C LEU A 804 36.84 22.32 11.50
N SER A 805 37.08 21.11 12.02
CA SER A 805 36.66 20.73 13.37
C SER A 805 37.68 21.07 14.47
N GLY A 806 38.98 21.04 14.15
CA GLY A 806 40.08 21.33 15.07
C GLY A 806 39.97 22.70 15.75
N PRO A 807 39.78 23.80 15.01
CA PRO A 807 39.60 25.13 15.59
C PRO A 807 38.42 25.24 16.56
N GLN A 808 37.34 24.48 16.31
CA GLN A 808 36.15 24.47 17.18
C GLN A 808 36.45 23.79 18.51
N TYR A 809 37.11 22.63 18.46
CA TYR A 809 37.51 21.92 19.67
C TYR A 809 38.54 22.70 20.49
N GLU A 810 39.50 23.37 19.83
CA GLU A 810 40.45 24.26 20.51
C GLU A 810 39.74 25.41 21.21
N PHE A 811 38.78 26.06 20.53
CA PHE A 811 37.97 27.11 21.15
C PHE A 811 37.22 26.58 22.38
N MET A 812 36.55 25.42 22.26
CA MET A 812 35.79 24.83 23.38
C MET A 812 36.69 24.47 24.55
N GLN A 813 37.84 23.83 24.30
CA GLN A 813 38.82 23.45 25.32
C GLN A 813 39.31 24.66 26.12
N ASN A 814 39.49 25.80 25.47
CA ASN A 814 39.93 27.05 26.09
C ASN A 814 38.81 27.81 26.82
N ASN A 815 37.53 27.42 26.62
CA ASN A 815 36.37 28.17 27.12
C ASN A 815 35.37 27.30 27.91
N VAL A 816 35.75 26.12 28.38
CA VAL A 816 34.87 25.16 29.09
C VAL A 816 34.04 25.81 30.21
N ALA A 817 34.69 26.57 31.10
CA ALA A 817 34.01 27.22 32.22
C ALA A 817 32.98 28.27 31.76
N LYS A 818 33.29 29.03 30.71
CA LYS A 818 32.36 30.01 30.12
C LYS A 818 31.18 29.29 29.48
N ILE A 819 31.42 28.23 28.72
CA ILE A 819 30.38 27.47 28.02
C ILE A 819 29.41 26.84 29.03
N ASN A 820 29.92 26.08 29.99
CA ASN A 820 29.10 25.42 31.00
C ASN A 820 28.42 26.42 31.95
N GLY A 821 29.03 27.58 32.21
CA GLY A 821 28.46 28.61 33.07
C GLY A 821 27.36 29.44 32.42
N ASN A 822 27.43 29.67 31.11
CA ASN A 822 26.47 30.49 30.38
C ASN A 822 25.28 29.69 29.81
N LEU A 823 25.50 28.42 29.44
CA LEU A 823 24.44 27.59 28.87
C LEU A 823 23.63 26.91 29.96
N SER A 824 22.37 27.29 30.08
CA SER A 824 21.37 26.55 30.87
C SER A 824 21.00 25.22 30.22
N ASN A 825 21.04 25.17 28.88
CA ASN A 825 20.78 23.93 28.14
C ASN A 825 21.66 23.84 26.89
N PHE A 826 22.33 22.70 26.74
CA PHE A 826 23.01 22.32 25.51
C PHE A 826 22.49 20.94 25.09
N PHE A 827 21.49 20.94 24.20
CA PHE A 827 20.74 19.75 23.80
C PHE A 827 21.26 19.23 22.46
N ILE A 828 21.61 17.95 22.40
CA ILE A 828 22.07 17.26 21.21
C ILE A 828 21.07 16.12 20.93
N SER A 829 20.63 15.97 19.68
CA SER A 829 19.76 14.86 19.28
C SER A 829 20.21 14.19 18.00
N MET A 830 19.77 12.94 17.80
CA MET A 830 20.16 12.12 16.64
C MET A 830 19.08 11.13 16.23
N GLY A 831 19.00 10.86 14.92
CA GLY A 831 18.08 9.91 14.28
C GLY A 831 18.38 8.42 14.48
N GLY A 832 19.25 8.06 15.43
CA GLY A 832 19.80 6.71 15.61
C GLY A 832 20.92 6.35 14.61
N PRO A 833 21.38 5.08 14.60
CA PRO A 833 22.54 4.63 13.81
C PRO A 833 22.40 4.77 12.29
N GLU A 834 21.17 4.85 11.79
CA GLU A 834 20.81 5.06 10.37
C GLU A 834 21.06 6.52 9.92
N ASP A 835 21.20 7.45 10.87
CA ASP A 835 21.46 8.86 10.58
C ASP A 835 22.88 9.06 10.04
N ILE A 836 23.00 9.76 8.92
CA ILE A 836 24.28 10.02 8.25
C ILE A 836 25.28 10.78 9.15
N ALA A 837 24.79 11.55 10.12
CA ALA A 837 25.61 12.31 11.06
C ALA A 837 25.99 11.52 12.31
N TYR A 838 25.46 10.31 12.51
CA TYR A 838 25.58 9.54 13.76
C TYR A 838 27.04 9.40 14.21
N LYS A 839 27.92 8.91 13.34
CA LYS A 839 29.34 8.69 13.67
C LYS A 839 30.06 9.99 14.05
N ASN A 840 29.80 11.07 13.32
CA ASN A 840 30.39 12.38 13.61
C ASN A 840 29.93 12.89 14.98
N CYS A 841 28.64 12.74 15.29
CA CYS A 841 28.08 13.11 16.59
C CYS A 841 28.71 12.33 17.74
N GLN A 842 28.85 11.00 17.60
CA GLN A 842 29.49 10.16 18.63
C GLN A 842 30.95 10.58 18.90
N VAL A 843 31.72 10.90 17.84
CA VAL A 843 33.09 11.40 17.99
C VAL A 843 33.11 12.76 18.69
N MET A 844 32.22 13.67 18.30
CA MET A 844 32.10 15.00 18.91
C MET A 844 31.72 14.91 20.39
N MET A 845 30.70 14.13 20.74
CA MET A 845 30.25 13.89 22.11
C MET A 845 31.37 13.31 22.97
N LYS A 846 32.11 12.32 22.46
CA LYS A 846 33.28 11.80 23.17
C LYS A 846 34.32 12.90 23.47
N LYS A 847 34.58 13.80 22.52
CA LYS A 847 35.48 14.94 22.76
C LYS A 847 34.91 15.92 23.78
N PHE A 848 33.60 16.14 23.78
CA PHE A 848 32.92 16.98 24.78
C PHE A 848 33.05 16.38 26.18
N ASP A 849 32.88 15.06 26.33
CA ASP A 849 33.11 14.33 27.57
C ASP A 849 34.56 14.48 28.04
N ASP A 850 35.53 14.27 27.14
CA ASP A 850 36.96 14.39 27.45
C ASP A 850 37.34 15.82 27.88
N MET A 851 36.65 16.85 27.36
CA MET A 851 36.83 18.28 27.74
C MET A 851 36.05 18.69 28.99
N GLY A 852 35.05 17.92 29.43
CA GLY A 852 34.13 18.28 30.50
C GLY A 852 33.06 19.30 30.10
N ILE A 853 32.66 19.35 28.82
CA ILE A 853 31.51 20.16 28.36
C ILE A 853 30.22 19.47 28.76
N THR A 854 29.29 20.19 29.41
CA THR A 854 28.01 19.64 29.84
C THR A 854 26.97 19.74 28.72
N TYR A 855 26.30 18.64 28.42
CA TYR A 855 25.22 18.59 27.42
C TYR A 855 24.19 17.51 27.78
N GLN A 856 23.01 17.59 27.16
CA GLN A 856 21.97 16.58 27.17
C GLN A 856 21.93 15.87 25.81
N TYR A 857 21.68 14.57 25.81
CA TYR A 857 21.58 13.78 24.58
C TYR A 857 20.23 13.05 24.50
N SER A 858 19.62 13.09 23.32
CA SER A 858 18.40 12.35 22.99
C SER A 858 18.57 11.60 21.68
N GLU A 859 18.02 10.39 21.59
CA GLU A 859 17.99 9.63 20.35
C GLU A 859 16.54 9.30 19.99
N TYR A 860 16.18 9.46 18.72
CA TYR A 860 14.87 9.10 18.19
C TYR A 860 15.05 8.33 16.88
N PRO A 861 14.47 7.13 16.72
CA PRO A 861 14.69 6.32 15.53
C PRO A 861 14.05 6.96 14.29
N GLY A 862 14.79 7.05 13.19
CA GLY A 862 14.25 7.54 11.92
C GLY A 862 15.27 7.98 10.87
N GLY A 863 16.57 7.90 11.18
CA GLY A 863 17.64 8.34 10.29
C GLY A 863 17.67 9.86 10.11
N HIS A 864 18.14 10.33 8.96
CA HIS A 864 18.34 11.77 8.71
C HIS A 864 17.11 12.43 8.07
N THR A 865 15.99 12.47 8.78
CA THR A 865 14.66 12.79 8.21
C THR A 865 13.82 13.76 9.06
N TRP A 866 12.85 14.44 8.44
CA TRP A 866 11.94 15.39 9.10
C TRP A 866 11.15 14.85 10.30
N PRO A 867 10.68 13.59 10.33
CA PRO A 867 10.04 13.02 11.52
C PRO A 867 10.92 13.12 12.78
N VAL A 868 12.23 12.90 12.66
CA VAL A 868 13.19 13.06 13.75
C VAL A 868 13.28 14.52 14.19
N TRP A 869 13.42 15.46 13.25
CA TRP A 869 13.58 16.88 13.58
C TRP A 869 12.32 17.51 14.17
N ARG A 870 11.12 17.05 13.78
CA ARG A 870 9.86 17.41 14.43
C ARG A 870 9.84 16.95 15.89
N HIS A 871 10.24 15.71 16.14
CA HIS A 871 10.34 15.18 17.50
C HIS A 871 11.36 15.96 18.33
N ASP A 872 12.51 16.31 17.74
CA ASP A 872 13.57 17.05 18.41
C ASP A 872 13.13 18.47 18.80
N LEU A 873 12.43 19.18 17.90
CA LEU A 873 11.83 20.47 18.24
C LEU A 873 10.77 20.33 19.34
N TYR A 874 9.90 19.30 19.26
CA TYR A 874 8.90 19.02 20.28
C TYR A 874 9.53 18.81 21.66
N LYS A 875 10.64 18.08 21.75
CA LYS A 875 11.38 17.89 23.01
C LYS A 875 12.09 19.17 23.45
N PHE A 876 12.83 19.80 22.55
CA PHE A 876 13.67 20.95 22.88
C PHE A 876 12.85 22.16 23.32
N ALA A 877 11.74 22.48 22.64
CA ALA A 877 10.88 23.62 22.98
C ALA A 877 10.32 23.55 24.42
N GLN A 878 10.14 22.36 24.96
CA GLN A 878 9.69 22.15 26.35
C GLN A 878 10.79 22.43 27.39
N LEU A 879 12.05 22.56 26.99
CA LEU A 879 13.17 22.84 27.87
C LEU A 879 13.53 24.34 27.92
N LEU A 880 12.97 25.15 27.03
CA LEU A 880 13.38 26.54 26.87
C LEU A 880 12.73 27.48 27.87
N PHE A 881 13.53 28.41 28.39
CA PHE A 881 13.07 29.59 29.14
C PHE A 881 12.29 29.25 30.42
N LYS A 882 12.70 28.18 31.10
CA LYS A 882 12.13 27.69 32.36
C LYS A 882 13.04 27.94 33.55
#